data_AF-A0A1V6D0E3-F1
#
_entry.id   AF-A0A1V6D0E3-F1
#
_cell.length_a   1.000
_cell.length_b   1.000
_cell.length_c   1.000
_cell.angle_alpha   90.00
_cell.angle_beta   90.00
_cell.angle_gamma   90.00
#
_symmetry.space_group_name_H-M   'P 1'
#
loop_
_entity.id
_entity.type
_entity.pdbx_description
1 polymer ?
#
loop_
_entity_poly.entity_id
_entity_poly.type
_entity_poly.pdbx_seq_one_letter_code
_entity_poly.pdbx_strand_id
1 'polypeptide(L)'
;MSAKVRRFQGAEIVFHWAQALPILALLVTGGMLLVRRALGLHGPAQAALAWWHKAFAGGLGLVACLALTLSLAADNWRPLWRTLGECLRWRPADFVWLLKAPVKLIWPRLPMPPAGRFNPGQKLNLLLQALLLIGFLVTGVWMMAVRGALLPWILHAGLFAAACLLVLVHLFLALVNPFTRRALPAMLTGQVSQEYAADHHGLTQGKTQPDRSPMVSRLALAATLAAAGGLAAWGVHAVGTGELRHRLSRIVAGGGSDLLTPGPLCASHEQAVGEGGCLACHSLTQRPSSASCLACHQEISLAMRERRGYHGRLEGECRTCHGDHRGREADIRPLDERTFNHALARFDLDGPHRRLDCRQCHLRQDGPAGAKTRYIGTRYGACRQCHANPHGDARADDCLRCHTPSAWKGRLAFDHDRDSRFRLDGRHADLACRACHATGRASAATGGLTTAPPRGSSSSDPATRAGSLAEFRLFGLAATCADCHQDPHAGKLGADCRTCHSEAGWKQRELKFVHNRDSGFVLWGAHATLACEKCHRPAPGRTLAGATLRGLGRRCDQCHKDPHAGQFKTTCDGCHNQDAWKGRLLVDPHGAGATFRLAGKHAALQCRQCHVPAAEGAPLASARFADLGGRCQDCHEDPHRGGMSSSACQTCHRETTWKGKDLLFAHDRHSQFRIDPLHRGVSCDGCHSSGESATYRGLDETCEGCHSDVVAAMAGGAAAGSDRARPDPHSGRVRCVQCHEPSKTGQAQADFARACASCHGARYERLFFDWCVSLAERRAQATAKLAQWPADSPARKELQQKLRQAARLHFHNLRAAVGLYDEVQAAGGPAPR
;
A
#
# COMPACT_ATOMS: atom_id res chain seq x y z
N MET A 1 19.46 85.19 58.51
CA MET A 1 19.40 83.86 57.83
C MET A 1 20.73 83.16 58.04
N SER A 2 20.77 81.86 58.37
CA SER A 2 22.06 81.14 58.51
C SER A 2 22.75 80.99 57.14
N ALA A 3 24.05 81.26 57.09
CA ALA A 3 24.86 81.17 55.88
C ALA A 3 24.98 79.72 55.41
N LYS A 4 25.08 79.50 54.09
CA LYS A 4 25.13 78.17 53.48
C LYS A 4 26.48 77.90 52.81
N VAL A 5 26.98 76.68 52.97
CA VAL A 5 28.23 76.19 52.38
C VAL A 5 27.93 75.05 51.41
N ARG A 6 28.54 75.04 50.23
CA ARG A 6 28.41 73.95 49.26
C ARG A 6 29.27 72.76 49.70
N ARG A 7 28.65 71.62 49.94
CA ARG A 7 29.28 70.36 50.35
C ARG A 7 29.47 69.38 49.18
N PHE A 8 28.54 69.40 48.23
CA PHE A 8 28.50 68.48 47.09
C PHE A 8 28.25 69.21 45.76
N GLN A 9 28.84 68.68 44.70
CA GLN A 9 28.67 69.09 43.31
C GLN A 9 27.52 68.33 42.63
N GLY A 10 27.08 68.83 41.48
CA GLY A 10 25.94 68.22 40.76
C GLY A 10 26.17 66.76 40.38
N ALA A 11 27.38 66.41 39.93
CA ALA A 11 27.74 65.03 39.60
C ALA A 11 27.64 64.08 40.82
N GLU A 12 28.05 64.53 42.02
CA GLU A 12 27.95 63.74 43.26
C GLU A 12 26.49 63.45 43.63
N ILE A 13 25.61 64.44 43.47
CA ILE A 13 24.17 64.33 43.76
C ILE A 13 23.48 63.39 42.75
N VAL A 14 23.74 63.57 41.45
CA VAL A 14 23.15 62.74 40.40
C VAL A 14 23.60 61.29 40.53
N PHE A 15 24.90 61.05 40.74
CA PHE A 15 25.46 59.71 40.94
C PHE A 15 24.85 59.00 42.17
N HIS A 16 24.72 59.71 43.29
CA HIS A 16 24.07 59.18 44.50
C HIS A 16 22.63 58.71 44.21
N TRP A 17 21.78 59.54 43.61
CA TRP A 17 20.38 59.16 43.38
C TRP A 17 20.20 58.12 42.27
N ALA A 18 21.06 58.14 41.24
CA ALA A 18 21.07 57.14 40.17
C ALA A 18 21.43 55.73 40.70
N GLN A 19 22.12 55.61 41.84
CA GLN A 19 22.37 54.35 42.52
C GLN A 19 21.34 54.04 43.61
N ALA A 20 21.00 55.02 44.46
CA ALA A 20 20.13 54.81 45.62
C ALA A 20 18.71 54.35 45.23
N LEU A 21 18.13 54.90 44.17
CA LEU A 21 16.76 54.55 43.76
C LEU A 21 16.66 53.10 43.23
N PRO A 22 17.52 52.62 42.30
CA PRO A 22 17.56 51.20 41.95
C PRO A 22 17.92 50.27 43.10
N ILE A 23 18.85 50.64 43.99
CA ILE A 23 19.22 49.80 45.15
C ILE A 23 18.03 49.61 46.09
N LEU A 24 17.24 50.65 46.37
CA LEU A 24 16.02 50.51 47.19
C LEU A 24 14.98 49.61 46.50
N ALA A 25 14.77 49.76 45.19
CA ALA A 25 13.89 48.86 44.43
C ALA A 25 14.37 47.40 44.43
N LEU A 26 15.68 47.17 44.35
CA LEU A 26 16.31 45.85 44.43
C LEU A 26 16.18 45.21 45.81
N LEU A 27 16.37 45.97 46.89
CA LEU A 27 16.19 45.46 48.25
C LEU A 27 14.73 45.11 48.52
N VAL A 28 13.76 45.94 48.11
CA VAL A 28 12.33 45.64 48.27
C VAL A 28 11.93 44.42 47.45
N THR A 29 12.28 44.36 46.17
CA THR A 29 11.93 43.21 45.31
C THR A 29 12.64 41.92 45.73
N GLY A 30 13.91 41.99 46.15
CA GLY A 30 14.68 40.85 46.67
C GLY A 30 14.11 40.31 47.99
N GLY A 31 13.82 41.21 48.95
CA GLY A 31 13.16 40.84 50.20
C GLY A 31 11.79 40.22 49.98
N MET A 32 10.97 40.79 49.08
CA MET A 32 9.68 40.21 48.70
C MET A 32 9.83 38.82 48.05
N LEU A 33 10.86 38.59 47.23
CA LEU A 33 11.13 37.27 46.62
C LEU A 33 11.46 36.22 47.69
N LEU A 34 12.31 36.56 48.66
CA LEU A 34 12.68 35.68 49.78
C LEU A 34 11.49 35.39 50.70
N VAL A 35 10.74 36.42 51.11
CA VAL A 35 9.55 36.26 51.95
C VAL A 35 8.49 35.40 51.24
N ARG A 36 8.14 35.71 49.98
CA ARG A 36 7.16 34.91 49.23
C ARG A 36 7.60 33.46 49.02
N ARG A 37 8.91 33.20 48.91
CA ARG A 37 9.49 31.86 48.79
C ARG A 37 9.34 31.06 50.09
N ALA A 38 9.73 31.62 51.22
CA ALA A 38 9.56 30.97 52.53
C ALA A 38 8.08 30.80 52.93
N LEU A 39 7.19 31.67 52.44
CA LEU A 39 5.74 31.51 52.55
C LEU A 39 5.14 30.48 51.56
N GLY A 40 5.93 29.88 50.66
CA GLY A 40 5.47 28.91 49.66
C GLY A 40 4.59 29.48 48.53
N LEU A 41 4.65 30.80 48.29
CA LEU A 41 3.73 31.54 47.40
C LEU A 41 4.22 31.55 45.94
N HIS A 42 4.34 30.37 45.36
CA HIS A 42 4.73 30.15 43.96
C HIS A 42 3.59 30.54 43.00
N GLY A 43 3.94 30.96 41.77
CA GLY A 43 2.95 31.36 40.74
C GLY A 43 3.40 32.53 39.86
N PRO A 44 2.53 33.05 38.97
CA PRO A 44 2.88 34.10 38.01
C PRO A 44 3.34 35.40 38.68
N ALA A 45 2.78 35.75 39.84
CA ALA A 45 3.23 36.88 40.66
C ALA A 45 4.72 36.78 41.06
N GLN A 46 5.19 35.58 41.41
CA GLN A 46 6.61 35.34 41.75
C GLN A 46 7.51 35.49 40.52
N ALA A 47 7.06 35.02 39.36
CA ALA A 47 7.78 35.15 38.10
C ALA A 47 7.88 36.62 37.63
N ALA A 48 6.80 37.39 37.73
CA ALA A 48 6.78 38.82 37.43
C ALA A 48 7.69 39.62 38.37
N LEU A 49 7.63 39.36 39.68
CA LEU A 49 8.52 39.99 40.66
C LEU A 49 10.00 39.67 40.39
N ALA A 50 10.31 38.42 40.04
CA ALA A 50 11.67 38.01 39.67
C ALA A 50 12.14 38.65 38.35
N TRP A 51 11.23 38.90 37.40
CA TRP A 51 11.52 39.67 36.19
C TRP A 51 11.87 41.12 36.52
N TRP A 52 11.06 41.80 37.33
CA TRP A 52 11.31 43.18 37.77
C TRP A 52 12.63 43.33 38.52
N HIS A 53 12.95 42.42 39.44
CA HIS A 53 14.23 42.42 40.17
C HIS A 53 15.43 42.39 39.20
N LYS A 54 15.40 41.50 38.19
CA LYS A 54 16.45 41.45 37.15
C LYS A 54 16.46 42.70 36.27
N ALA A 55 15.31 43.30 35.97
CA ALA A 55 15.22 44.53 35.18
C ALA A 55 15.87 45.71 35.92
N PHE A 56 15.61 45.88 37.23
CA PHE A 56 16.27 46.88 38.06
C PHE A 56 17.79 46.64 38.18
N ALA A 57 18.22 45.38 38.27
CA ALA A 57 19.64 45.03 38.32
C ALA A 57 20.36 45.37 37.00
N GLY A 58 19.75 45.03 35.85
CA GLY A 58 20.25 45.40 34.53
C GLY A 58 20.28 46.92 34.31
N GLY A 59 19.26 47.64 34.78
CA GLY A 59 19.22 49.10 34.75
C GLY A 59 20.31 49.74 35.59
N LEU A 60 20.57 49.25 36.80
CA LEU A 60 21.67 49.72 37.65
C LEU A 60 23.04 49.40 37.02
N GLY A 61 23.19 48.23 36.39
CA GLY A 61 24.37 47.88 35.60
C GLY A 61 24.61 48.83 34.43
N LEU A 62 23.58 49.15 33.65
CA LEU A 62 23.64 50.12 32.55
C LEU A 62 24.02 51.52 33.05
N VAL A 63 23.44 51.97 34.16
CA VAL A 63 23.78 53.23 34.83
C VAL A 63 25.24 53.23 35.28
N ALA A 64 25.76 52.14 35.84
CA ALA A 64 27.16 52.02 36.24
C ALA A 64 28.13 52.02 35.04
N CYS A 65 27.78 51.32 33.95
CA CYS A 65 28.56 51.34 32.71
C CYS A 65 28.58 52.73 32.06
N LEU A 66 27.42 53.41 31.97
CA LEU A 66 27.32 54.77 31.44
C LEU A 66 28.04 55.79 32.32
N ALA A 67 27.97 55.64 33.64
CA ALA A 67 28.75 56.43 34.58
C ALA A 67 30.26 56.25 34.36
N LEU A 68 30.71 55.01 34.12
CA LEU A 68 32.13 54.71 33.86
C LEU A 68 32.60 55.27 32.51
N THR A 69 31.84 55.12 31.42
CA THR A 69 32.25 55.66 30.11
C THR A 69 32.26 57.18 30.11
N LEU A 70 31.24 57.84 30.71
CA LEU A 70 31.24 59.30 30.88
C LEU A 70 32.34 59.77 31.86
N SER A 71 32.74 58.95 32.83
CA SER A 71 33.89 59.24 33.72
C SER A 71 35.24 59.23 33.01
N LEU A 72 35.36 58.48 31.91
CA LEU A 72 36.56 58.42 31.07
C LEU A 72 36.54 59.47 29.95
N ALA A 73 35.36 59.90 29.51
CA ALA A 73 35.19 60.81 28.38
C ALA A 73 34.97 62.30 28.75
N ALA A 74 34.65 62.65 30.00
CA ALA A 74 34.25 64.02 30.35
C ALA A 74 34.77 64.54 31.70
N ASP A 75 35.38 65.73 31.68
CA ASP A 75 35.94 66.43 32.85
C ASP A 75 34.92 66.71 33.98
N ASN A 76 33.62 66.71 33.67
CA ASN A 76 32.55 66.90 34.65
C ASN A 76 32.51 65.81 35.74
N TRP A 77 33.17 64.66 35.54
CA TRP A 77 33.25 63.56 36.52
C TRP A 77 34.47 63.65 37.46
N ARG A 78 35.42 64.57 37.25
CA ARG A 78 36.55 64.81 38.16
C ARG A 78 36.16 64.95 39.66
N PRO A 79 35.02 65.58 40.05
CA PRO A 79 34.60 65.64 41.45
C PRO A 79 34.33 64.27 42.10
N LEU A 80 33.88 63.27 41.33
CA LEU A 80 33.60 61.93 41.86
C LEU A 80 34.89 61.15 42.13
N TRP A 81 35.85 61.20 41.20
CA TRP A 81 37.20 60.64 41.42
C TRP A 81 37.91 61.28 42.61
N ARG A 82 37.81 62.61 42.75
CA ARG A 82 38.31 63.33 43.94
C ARG A 82 37.62 62.85 45.22
N THR A 83 36.32 62.62 45.19
CA THR A 83 35.52 62.15 46.33
C THR A 83 35.90 60.74 46.76
N LEU A 84 36.10 59.83 45.80
CA LEU A 84 36.62 58.49 46.05
C LEU A 84 38.02 58.56 46.67
N GLY A 85 38.91 59.38 46.13
CA GLY A 85 40.25 59.62 46.70
C GLY A 85 40.24 60.24 48.10
N GLU A 86 39.29 61.12 48.41
CA GLU A 86 39.09 61.67 49.76
C GLU A 86 38.53 60.61 50.75
N CYS A 87 37.75 59.63 50.28
CA CYS A 87 37.22 58.53 51.10
C CYS A 87 38.24 57.38 51.32
N LEU A 88 39.13 57.15 50.35
CA LEU A 88 40.22 56.15 50.45
C LEU A 88 41.41 56.64 51.29
N ARG A 89 41.51 57.94 51.58
CA ARG A 89 42.57 58.51 52.44
C ARG A 89 42.21 58.39 53.92
N TRP A 90 42.88 57.49 54.62
CA TRP A 90 42.75 57.28 56.06
C TRP A 90 43.91 57.92 56.85
N ARG A 91 43.61 58.41 58.05
CA ARG A 91 44.56 58.98 59.02
C ARG A 91 44.46 58.24 60.36
N PRO A 92 45.49 58.21 61.22
CA PRO A 92 45.40 57.61 62.56
C PRO A 92 44.21 58.13 63.39
N ALA A 93 43.93 59.43 63.31
CA ALA A 93 42.78 60.07 63.95
C ALA A 93 41.41 59.55 63.46
N ASP A 94 41.31 59.01 62.24
CA ASP A 94 40.06 58.45 61.72
C ASP A 94 39.68 57.16 62.46
N PHE A 95 40.65 56.34 62.86
CA PHE A 95 40.43 55.12 63.63
C PHE A 95 40.03 55.44 65.08
N VAL A 96 40.68 56.44 65.70
CA VAL A 96 40.28 56.96 67.02
C VAL A 96 38.85 57.51 67.00
N TRP A 97 38.44 58.13 65.89
CA TRP A 97 37.05 58.58 65.70
C TRP A 97 36.08 57.41 65.61
N LEU A 98 36.42 56.34 64.85
CA LEU A 98 35.57 55.14 64.76
C LEU A 98 35.37 54.47 66.13
N LEU A 99 36.42 54.35 66.93
CA LEU A 99 36.34 53.79 68.29
C LEU A 99 35.48 54.66 69.24
N LYS A 100 35.56 56.00 69.11
CA LYS A 100 34.78 56.94 69.93
C LYS A 100 33.33 57.13 69.46
N ALA A 101 32.99 56.82 68.21
CA ALA A 101 31.67 57.13 67.65
C ALA A 101 30.51 56.37 68.32
N PRO A 102 30.60 55.05 68.63
CA PRO A 102 29.60 54.36 69.44
C PRO A 102 29.48 54.96 70.85
N VAL A 103 30.61 55.28 71.47
CA VAL A 103 30.67 55.84 72.84
C VAL A 103 30.00 57.21 72.91
N LYS A 104 30.09 58.04 71.86
CA LYS A 104 29.42 59.35 71.79
C LYS A 104 27.89 59.26 71.74
N LEU A 105 27.31 58.13 71.30
CA LEU A 105 25.86 57.92 71.39
C LEU A 105 25.37 57.77 72.85
N ILE A 106 26.24 57.30 73.74
CA ILE A 106 25.98 57.14 75.18
C ILE A 106 26.37 58.40 75.96
N TRP A 107 27.49 59.03 75.60
CA TRP A 107 27.97 60.29 76.18
C TRP A 107 28.09 61.41 75.14
N PRO A 108 27.02 62.21 74.90
CA PRO A 108 26.99 63.24 73.86
C PRO A 108 28.09 64.32 73.98
N ARG A 109 28.58 64.57 75.20
CA ARG A 109 29.66 65.53 75.50
C ARG A 109 31.07 65.02 75.13
N LEU A 110 31.22 63.79 74.65
CA LEU A 110 32.53 63.23 74.30
C LEU A 110 33.21 64.05 73.17
N PRO A 111 34.44 64.56 73.37
CA PRO A 111 35.20 65.23 72.33
C PRO A 111 35.68 64.23 71.27
N MET A 112 35.33 64.52 70.01
CA MET A 112 35.69 63.72 68.85
C MET A 112 36.94 64.29 68.16
N PRO A 113 37.77 63.45 67.52
CA PRO A 113 38.80 63.94 66.61
C PRO A 113 38.20 64.76 65.45
N PRO A 114 38.93 65.75 64.89
CA PRO A 114 38.44 66.56 63.79
C PRO A 114 38.20 65.72 62.53
N ALA A 115 36.94 65.69 62.07
CA ALA A 115 36.54 65.04 60.83
C ALA A 115 36.63 66.00 59.63
N GLY A 116 36.93 65.48 58.44
CA GLY A 116 36.88 66.25 57.20
C GLY A 116 35.49 66.23 56.54
N ARG A 117 35.46 66.57 55.23
CA ARG A 117 34.23 66.58 54.38
C ARG A 117 33.40 65.30 54.47
N PHE A 118 34.04 64.16 54.75
CA PHE A 118 33.42 62.93 55.22
C PHE A 118 34.03 62.55 56.57
N ASN A 119 33.18 62.17 57.51
CA ASN A 119 33.65 61.52 58.74
C ASN A 119 33.98 60.03 58.48
N PRO A 120 34.80 59.39 59.32
CA PRO A 120 35.22 57.99 59.12
C PRO A 120 34.08 56.98 59.02
N GLY A 121 32.95 57.20 59.73
CA GLY A 121 31.75 56.37 59.56
C GLY A 121 31.14 56.48 58.16
N GLN A 122 31.13 57.68 57.57
CA GLN A 122 30.71 57.91 56.19
C GLN A 122 31.68 57.26 55.18
N LYS A 123 33.00 57.35 55.42
CA LYS A 123 34.02 56.65 54.60
C LYS A 123 33.78 55.14 54.60
N LEU A 124 33.65 54.55 55.80
CA LEU A 124 33.44 53.12 55.98
C LEU A 124 32.14 52.63 55.33
N ASN A 125 31.03 53.34 55.54
CA ASN A 125 29.75 53.01 54.90
C ASN A 125 29.84 53.06 53.36
N LEU A 126 30.51 54.07 52.78
CA LEU A 126 30.69 54.16 51.33
C LEU A 126 31.48 52.96 50.77
N LEU A 127 32.57 52.57 51.45
CA LEU A 127 33.41 51.44 51.02
C LEU A 127 32.69 50.09 51.17
N LEU A 128 31.95 49.89 52.27
CA LEU A 128 31.17 48.66 52.48
C LEU A 128 30.01 48.54 51.46
N GLN A 129 29.30 49.63 51.17
CA GLN A 129 28.23 49.63 50.17
C GLN A 129 28.78 49.35 48.76
N ALA A 130 29.95 49.89 48.42
CA ALA A 130 30.63 49.59 47.16
C ALA A 130 31.05 48.10 47.05
N LEU A 131 31.60 47.52 48.13
CA LEU A 131 31.95 46.10 48.18
C LEU A 131 30.70 45.20 48.04
N LEU A 132 29.60 45.53 48.72
CA LEU A 132 28.34 44.81 48.60
C LEU A 132 27.77 44.88 47.18
N LEU A 133 27.81 46.05 46.52
CA LEU A 133 27.36 46.22 45.13
C LEU A 133 28.16 45.32 44.17
N ILE A 134 29.48 45.25 44.32
CA ILE A 134 30.34 44.33 43.55
C ILE A 134 29.94 42.88 43.85
N GLY A 135 29.73 42.53 45.12
CA GLY A 135 29.28 41.20 45.53
C GLY A 135 27.95 40.78 44.88
N PHE A 136 26.94 41.66 44.88
CA PHE A 136 25.65 41.42 44.22
C PHE A 136 25.78 41.28 42.71
N LEU A 137 26.62 42.08 42.06
CA LEU A 137 26.87 41.99 40.62
C LEU A 137 27.51 40.64 40.26
N VAL A 138 28.58 40.24 40.95
CA VAL A 138 29.27 38.96 40.71
C VAL A 138 28.33 37.77 40.96
N THR A 139 27.67 37.72 42.12
CA THR A 139 26.77 36.61 42.48
C THR A 139 25.51 36.57 41.61
N GLY A 140 24.94 37.74 41.26
CA GLY A 140 23.76 37.85 40.39
C GLY A 140 24.05 37.41 38.95
N VAL A 141 25.19 37.85 38.38
CA VAL A 141 25.64 37.39 37.06
C VAL A 141 25.93 35.88 37.09
N TRP A 142 26.57 35.35 38.13
CA TRP A 142 26.79 33.91 38.29
C TRP A 142 25.47 33.13 38.40
N MET A 143 24.48 33.60 39.16
CA MET A 143 23.14 33.01 39.22
C MET A 143 22.42 32.99 37.86
N MET A 144 22.62 34.04 37.04
CA MET A 144 22.05 34.12 35.69
C MET A 144 22.75 33.19 34.69
N ALA A 145 24.09 33.14 34.74
CA ALA A 145 24.93 32.29 33.88
C ALA A 145 24.84 30.80 34.26
N VAL A 146 24.78 30.47 35.55
CA VAL A 146 24.77 29.09 36.08
C VAL A 146 23.52 28.85 36.93
N ARG A 147 22.35 28.98 36.30
CA ARG A 147 21.03 28.71 36.89
C ARG A 147 21.01 27.37 37.65
N GLY A 148 20.87 27.41 38.97
CA GLY A 148 20.81 26.22 39.83
C GLY A 148 22.11 25.85 40.56
N ALA A 149 23.21 26.59 40.37
CA ALA A 149 24.35 26.53 41.29
C ALA A 149 23.97 27.11 42.67
N LEU A 150 24.30 26.38 43.74
CA LEU A 150 23.82 26.70 45.08
C LEU A 150 24.65 27.81 45.75
N LEU A 151 25.98 27.77 45.60
CA LEU A 151 26.90 28.72 46.25
C LEU A 151 26.64 30.21 45.90
N PRO A 152 26.54 30.63 44.62
CA PRO A 152 26.27 32.05 44.32
C PRO A 152 24.93 32.53 44.87
N TRP A 153 23.94 31.65 44.98
CA TRP A 153 22.62 31.99 45.51
C TRP A 153 22.65 32.17 47.04
N ILE A 154 23.33 31.28 47.78
CA ILE A 154 23.58 31.47 49.22
C ILE A 154 24.32 32.78 49.48
N LEU A 155 25.38 33.07 48.70
CA LEU A 155 26.13 34.31 48.83
C LEU A 155 25.27 35.55 48.55
N HIS A 156 24.45 35.54 47.50
CA HIS A 156 23.53 36.64 47.18
C HIS A 156 22.50 36.90 48.29
N ALA A 157 21.96 35.83 48.90
CA ALA A 157 21.04 35.92 50.03
C ALA A 157 21.73 36.41 51.32
N GLY A 158 22.98 36.01 51.57
CA GLY A 158 23.78 36.52 52.71
C GLY A 158 24.12 38.01 52.56
N LEU A 159 24.53 38.44 51.36
CA LEU A 159 24.80 39.85 51.05
C LEU A 159 23.57 40.74 51.26
N PHE A 160 22.36 40.23 50.96
CA PHE A 160 21.09 40.94 51.18
C PHE A 160 20.90 41.37 52.65
N ALA A 161 21.18 40.49 53.62
CA ALA A 161 21.04 40.82 55.03
C ALA A 161 21.99 41.95 55.47
N ALA A 162 23.25 41.90 55.03
CA ALA A 162 24.24 42.95 55.31
C ALA A 162 23.87 44.29 54.65
N ALA A 163 23.37 44.26 53.41
CA ALA A 163 22.93 45.45 52.69
C ALA A 163 21.70 46.10 53.34
N CYS A 164 20.70 45.31 53.76
CA CYS A 164 19.56 45.81 54.51
C CYS A 164 20.01 46.53 55.80
N LEU A 165 20.91 45.94 56.58
CA LEU A 165 21.41 46.56 57.82
C LEU A 165 22.08 47.92 57.54
N LEU A 166 23.02 47.97 56.59
CA LEU A 166 23.76 49.21 56.29
C LEU A 166 22.87 50.29 55.66
N VAL A 167 21.93 49.92 54.78
CA VAL A 167 20.98 50.88 54.19
C VAL A 167 19.98 51.39 55.24
N LEU A 168 19.48 50.55 56.14
CA LEU A 168 18.58 50.99 57.21
C LEU A 168 19.28 51.94 58.20
N VAL A 169 20.53 51.64 58.59
CA VAL A 169 21.34 52.55 59.42
C VAL A 169 21.61 53.87 58.69
N HIS A 170 21.93 53.84 57.39
CA HIS A 170 22.12 55.04 56.59
C HIS A 170 20.85 55.90 56.51
N LEU A 171 19.68 55.28 56.24
CA LEU A 171 18.39 55.98 56.18
C LEU A 171 17.98 56.55 57.55
N PHE A 172 18.20 55.82 58.65
CA PHE A 172 17.98 56.32 60.01
C PHE A 172 18.82 57.57 60.30
N LEU A 173 20.12 57.56 59.94
CA LEU A 173 21.02 58.70 60.12
C LEU A 173 20.67 59.88 59.20
N ALA A 174 20.16 59.62 57.99
CA ALA A 174 19.82 60.66 57.02
C ALA A 174 18.45 61.32 57.26
N LEU A 175 17.46 60.56 57.76
CA LEU A 175 16.06 61.00 57.86
C LEU A 175 15.60 61.24 59.30
N VAL A 176 15.98 60.36 60.23
CA VAL A 176 15.39 60.31 61.59
C VAL A 176 16.27 61.02 62.63
N ASN A 177 17.56 60.67 62.69
CA ASN A 177 18.49 61.17 63.71
C ASN A 177 18.56 62.71 63.70
N PRO A 178 18.19 63.41 64.80
CA PRO A 178 18.05 64.86 64.82
C PRO A 178 19.36 65.63 64.62
N PHE A 179 20.51 65.01 64.90
CA PHE A 179 21.83 65.59 64.70
C PHE A 179 22.22 65.51 63.21
N THR A 180 22.23 64.30 62.63
CA THR A 180 22.75 64.07 61.28
C THR A 180 21.75 64.33 60.15
N ARG A 181 20.43 64.34 60.40
CA ARG A 181 19.40 64.68 59.39
C ARG A 181 19.55 66.08 58.80
N ARG A 182 20.28 66.98 59.50
CA ARG A 182 20.66 68.31 59.00
C ARG A 182 21.53 68.25 57.73
N ALA A 183 22.10 67.10 57.40
CA ALA A 183 22.78 66.86 56.12
C ALA A 183 21.84 66.58 54.93
N LEU A 184 20.56 66.23 55.13
CA LEU A 184 19.66 65.83 54.04
C LEU A 184 19.52 66.90 52.92
N PRO A 185 19.42 68.21 53.21
CA PRO A 185 19.42 69.24 52.16
C PRO A 185 20.65 69.17 51.23
N ALA A 186 21.80 68.72 51.73
CA ALA A 186 23.03 68.63 50.95
C ALA A 186 22.92 67.61 49.81
N MET A 187 22.11 66.56 49.97
CA MET A 187 21.86 65.57 48.91
C MET A 187 20.70 65.95 47.98
N LEU A 188 20.05 67.10 48.21
CA LEU A 188 18.99 67.64 47.34
C LEU A 188 19.42 68.94 46.62
N THR A 189 20.27 69.76 47.24
CA THR A 189 20.71 71.07 46.71
C THR A 189 22.24 71.26 46.71
N GLY A 190 23.01 70.32 47.25
CA GLY A 190 24.45 70.44 47.42
C GLY A 190 24.91 71.28 48.61
N GLN A 191 23.99 71.87 49.40
CA GLN A 191 24.31 72.85 50.44
C GLN A 191 23.92 72.41 51.87
N VAL A 192 24.70 72.86 52.87
CA VAL A 192 24.42 72.75 54.32
C VAL A 192 24.48 74.14 54.97
N SER A 193 23.97 74.31 56.20
CA SER A 193 24.27 75.51 57.00
C SER A 193 25.72 75.52 57.46
N GLN A 194 26.30 76.71 57.63
CA GLN A 194 27.69 76.89 58.06
C GLN A 194 27.93 76.35 59.47
N GLU A 195 26.96 76.49 60.39
CA GLU A 195 26.99 75.91 61.73
C GLU A 195 27.23 74.39 61.69
N TYR A 196 26.46 73.68 60.86
CA TYR A 196 26.58 72.22 60.69
C TYR A 196 27.88 71.82 59.97
N ALA A 197 28.34 72.66 59.04
CA ALA A 197 29.60 72.45 58.33
C ALA A 197 30.82 72.56 59.25
N ALA A 198 30.79 73.48 60.22
CA ALA A 198 31.81 73.65 61.24
C ALA A 198 31.77 72.50 62.27
N ASP A 199 30.62 72.32 62.95
CA ASP A 199 30.47 71.40 64.09
C ASP A 199 30.69 69.92 63.74
N HIS A 200 30.36 69.48 62.53
CA HIS A 200 30.48 68.06 62.13
C HIS A 200 31.62 67.77 61.14
N HIS A 201 32.17 68.77 60.44
CA HIS A 201 33.07 68.54 59.29
C HIS A 201 34.26 69.51 59.15
N GLY A 202 34.46 70.44 60.09
CA GLY A 202 35.60 71.36 60.10
C GLY A 202 35.69 72.28 58.86
N LEU A 203 34.59 72.49 58.14
CA LEU A 203 34.57 73.25 56.88
C LEU A 203 34.41 74.75 57.14
N THR A 204 35.52 75.45 57.33
CA THR A 204 35.58 76.92 57.33
C THR A 204 35.65 77.51 55.91
N GLN A 205 35.41 78.82 55.80
CA GLN A 205 34.94 79.51 54.59
C GLN A 205 35.73 79.25 53.29
N GLY A 206 35.00 79.05 52.19
CA GLY A 206 35.55 79.02 50.83
C GLY A 206 34.49 79.24 49.75
N LYS A 207 34.46 80.46 49.17
CA LYS A 207 33.68 80.91 47.99
C LYS A 207 32.28 80.30 47.78
N THR A 208 31.25 81.05 48.17
CA THR A 208 29.86 80.85 47.70
C THR A 208 29.79 81.03 46.17
N GLN A 209 29.58 79.94 45.44
CA GLN A 209 29.43 79.94 43.98
C GLN A 209 27.94 79.89 43.60
N PRO A 210 27.47 80.66 42.59
CA PRO A 210 26.05 80.81 42.27
C PRO A 210 25.37 79.52 41.77
N ASP A 211 24.04 79.54 41.77
CA ASP A 211 23.22 78.33 41.63
C ASP A 211 23.23 77.72 40.22
N ARG A 212 23.33 76.38 40.19
CA ARG A 212 22.93 75.48 39.11
C ARG A 212 22.48 74.18 39.77
N SER A 213 21.21 74.14 40.13
CA SER A 213 20.58 73.07 40.89
C SER A 213 20.26 71.86 39.99
N PRO A 214 20.82 70.66 40.25
CA PRO A 214 20.44 69.44 39.54
C PRO A 214 19.18 68.87 40.19
N MET A 215 18.01 69.27 39.70
CA MET A 215 16.73 68.75 40.20
C MET A 215 16.52 67.29 39.80
N VAL A 216 16.94 66.37 40.66
CA VAL A 216 16.13 65.17 40.90
C VAL A 216 14.83 65.67 41.54
N SER A 217 13.73 65.68 40.80
CA SER A 217 12.49 66.28 41.28
C SER A 217 11.97 65.54 42.51
N ARG A 218 11.38 66.28 43.47
CA ARG A 218 10.73 65.67 44.65
C ARG A 218 9.65 64.66 44.24
N LEU A 219 9.01 64.88 43.09
CA LEU A 219 8.05 63.97 42.46
C LEU A 219 8.69 62.63 42.06
N ALA A 220 9.88 62.62 41.45
CA ALA A 220 10.57 61.37 41.06
C ALA A 220 10.98 60.51 42.27
N LEU A 221 11.47 61.16 43.34
CA LEU A 221 11.76 60.49 44.61
C LEU A 221 10.48 59.94 45.26
N ALA A 222 9.43 60.76 45.36
CA ALA A 222 8.15 60.35 45.95
C ALA A 222 7.47 59.22 45.16
N ALA A 223 7.44 59.28 43.83
CA ALA A 223 6.86 58.26 42.96
C ALA A 223 7.59 56.92 43.10
N THR A 224 8.93 56.93 43.21
CA THR A 224 9.72 55.71 43.38
C THR A 224 9.47 55.05 44.74
N LEU A 225 9.40 55.86 45.81
CA LEU A 225 9.07 55.37 47.16
C LEU A 225 7.62 54.86 47.25
N ALA A 226 6.67 55.54 46.60
CA ALA A 226 5.28 55.12 46.52
C ALA A 226 5.12 53.80 45.75
N ALA A 227 5.82 53.62 44.62
CA ALA A 227 5.82 52.37 43.85
C ALA A 227 6.40 51.20 44.67
N ALA A 228 7.52 51.42 45.38
CA ALA A 228 8.11 50.41 46.25
C ALA A 228 7.19 50.03 47.43
N GLY A 229 6.55 51.02 48.06
CA GLY A 229 5.57 50.79 49.13
C GLY A 229 4.31 50.07 48.64
N GLY A 230 3.79 50.45 47.47
CA GLY A 230 2.63 49.82 46.84
C GLY A 230 2.86 48.35 46.49
N LEU A 231 4.04 48.00 45.96
CA LEU A 231 4.44 46.62 45.70
C LEU A 231 4.48 45.79 47.00
N ALA A 232 5.08 46.34 48.07
CA ALA A 232 5.11 45.67 49.37
C ALA A 232 3.72 45.45 49.97
N ALA A 233 2.85 46.48 49.92
CA ALA A 233 1.48 46.41 50.41
C ALA A 233 0.62 45.40 49.63
N TRP A 234 0.72 45.38 48.30
CA TRP A 234 0.07 44.38 47.44
C TRP A 234 0.55 42.97 47.77
N GLY A 235 1.86 42.80 48.01
CA GLY A 235 2.47 41.53 48.43
C GLY A 235 1.94 40.98 49.76
N VAL A 236 1.52 41.84 50.69
CA VAL A 236 0.86 41.47 51.95
C VAL A 236 -0.63 41.18 51.74
N HIS A 237 -1.33 42.04 51.00
CA HIS A 237 -2.77 41.90 50.76
C HIS A 237 -3.11 40.58 50.04
N ALA A 238 -2.29 40.16 49.08
CA ALA A 238 -2.46 38.92 48.30
C ALA A 238 -2.27 37.60 49.09
N VAL A 239 -2.06 37.66 50.41
CA VAL A 239 -1.83 36.48 51.29
C VAL A 239 -2.89 36.36 52.39
N GLY A 240 -3.52 37.46 52.79
CA GLY A 240 -4.38 37.53 53.98
C GLY A 240 -3.56 37.56 55.29
N THR A 241 -3.95 38.44 56.21
CA THR A 241 -3.16 38.74 57.42
C THR A 241 -3.08 37.57 58.41
N GLY A 242 -4.13 36.75 58.52
CA GLY A 242 -4.14 35.57 59.40
C GLY A 242 -3.17 34.47 58.94
N GLU A 243 -3.25 34.09 57.67
CA GLU A 243 -2.40 33.03 57.11
C GLU A 243 -0.93 33.49 56.98
N LEU A 244 -0.70 34.77 56.68
CA LEU A 244 0.63 35.38 56.78
C LEU A 244 1.24 35.22 58.18
N ARG A 245 0.46 35.46 59.24
CA ARG A 245 0.91 35.30 60.64
C ARG A 245 1.29 33.85 60.95
N HIS A 246 0.44 32.89 60.56
CA HIS A 246 0.66 31.46 60.77
C HIS A 246 1.90 30.92 60.03
N ARG A 247 2.13 31.36 58.79
CA ARG A 247 3.35 30.98 58.04
C ARG A 247 4.60 31.65 58.59
N LEU A 248 4.54 32.92 59.00
CA LEU A 248 5.67 33.60 59.65
C LEU A 248 6.10 32.91 60.96
N SER A 249 5.17 32.44 61.79
CA SER A 249 5.53 31.68 63.00
C SER A 249 6.28 30.37 62.70
N ARG A 250 6.01 29.71 61.57
CA ARG A 250 6.77 28.51 61.16
C ARG A 250 8.19 28.85 60.71
N ILE A 251 8.39 29.93 59.96
CA ILE A 251 9.72 30.40 59.53
C ILE A 251 10.59 30.77 60.74
N VAL A 252 10.00 31.36 61.79
CA VAL A 252 10.69 31.67 63.05
C VAL A 252 11.05 30.38 63.81
N ALA A 253 10.15 29.39 63.86
CA ALA A 253 10.41 28.09 64.50
C ALA A 253 11.47 27.25 63.77
N GLY A 254 11.54 27.34 62.43
CA GLY A 254 12.52 26.64 61.59
C GLY A 254 13.91 27.28 61.52
N GLY A 255 14.22 28.28 62.34
CA GLY A 255 15.55 28.91 62.37
C GLY A 255 15.96 29.64 61.07
N GLY A 256 15.03 29.86 60.14
CA GLY A 256 15.28 30.57 58.88
C GLY A 256 15.91 29.74 57.75
N SER A 257 16.10 28.42 57.90
CA SER A 257 16.61 27.55 56.82
C SER A 257 15.77 27.62 55.54
N ASP A 258 14.47 27.86 55.68
CA ASP A 258 13.49 27.82 54.59
C ASP A 258 13.58 29.04 53.65
N LEU A 259 14.28 30.10 54.08
CA LEU A 259 14.71 31.19 53.22
C LEU A 259 15.87 30.76 52.30
N LEU A 260 16.62 29.73 52.71
CA LEU A 260 17.83 29.18 52.07
C LEU A 260 17.61 27.81 51.40
N THR A 261 16.37 27.39 51.13
CA THR A 261 16.06 26.22 50.27
C THR A 261 15.44 26.66 48.93
N PRO A 262 15.43 25.80 47.88
CA PRO A 262 14.86 26.17 46.58
C PRO A 262 13.33 26.28 46.52
N GLY A 263 12.63 25.83 47.56
CA GLY A 263 11.21 25.46 47.56
C GLY A 263 11.07 23.96 47.90
N PRO A 264 9.90 23.47 48.34
CA PRO A 264 9.77 22.09 48.80
C PRO A 264 9.95 21.11 47.64
N LEU A 265 10.71 20.03 47.87
CA LEU A 265 10.78 18.88 46.95
C LEU A 265 9.39 18.29 46.72
N CYS A 266 9.18 17.65 45.57
CA CYS A 266 8.02 16.78 45.36
C CYS A 266 8.02 15.60 46.34
N ALA A 267 6.84 15.08 46.70
CA ALA A 267 6.70 14.06 47.74
C ALA A 267 7.57 12.80 47.50
N SER A 268 7.72 12.36 46.24
CA SER A 268 8.55 11.19 45.90
C SER A 268 10.06 11.41 46.09
N HIS A 269 10.55 12.64 45.97
CA HIS A 269 11.98 12.96 46.19
C HIS A 269 12.26 13.44 47.61
N GLU A 270 11.28 14.03 48.32
CA GLU A 270 11.34 14.10 49.79
C GLU A 270 11.50 12.69 50.37
N GLN A 271 10.58 11.77 50.05
CA GLN A 271 10.57 10.44 50.66
C GLN A 271 11.84 9.63 50.37
N ALA A 272 12.50 9.87 49.22
CA ALA A 272 13.71 9.17 48.81
C ALA A 272 15.03 9.80 49.31
N VAL A 273 15.06 11.11 49.60
CA VAL A 273 16.34 11.85 49.80
C VAL A 273 16.30 12.85 50.97
N GLY A 274 15.12 13.27 51.43
CA GLY A 274 14.92 14.26 52.49
C GLY A 274 15.27 15.70 52.07
N GLU A 275 14.72 16.69 52.79
CA GLU A 275 14.91 18.11 52.42
C GLU A 275 16.33 18.64 52.67
N GLY A 276 17.11 17.98 53.53
CA GLY A 276 18.54 18.24 53.69
C GLY A 276 19.43 17.59 52.60
N GLY A 277 18.86 16.73 51.75
CA GLY A 277 19.58 15.89 50.77
C GLY A 277 20.16 16.63 49.55
N CYS A 278 20.33 17.95 49.62
CA CYS A 278 20.67 18.84 48.49
C CYS A 278 21.82 18.33 47.61
N LEU A 279 22.89 17.79 48.21
CA LEU A 279 24.09 17.35 47.50
C LEU A 279 23.92 16.04 46.71
N ALA A 280 22.82 15.30 46.88
CA ALA A 280 22.50 14.15 46.03
C ALA A 280 22.13 14.56 44.59
N CYS A 281 21.65 15.80 44.41
CA CYS A 281 21.23 16.33 43.11
C CYS A 281 22.05 17.57 42.66
N HIS A 282 22.44 18.44 43.59
CA HIS A 282 23.19 19.67 43.31
C HIS A 282 24.68 19.53 43.63
N SER A 283 25.52 20.16 42.81
CA SER A 283 26.87 20.52 43.24
C SER A 283 26.88 21.98 43.73
N LEU A 284 27.91 22.38 44.49
CA LEU A 284 28.00 23.75 45.02
C LEU A 284 28.18 24.80 43.90
N THR A 285 28.95 24.47 42.86
CA THR A 285 29.42 25.42 41.82
C THR A 285 28.77 25.21 40.45
N GLN A 286 28.33 23.99 40.12
CA GLN A 286 27.71 23.62 38.84
C GLN A 286 26.24 23.22 39.02
N ARG A 287 25.48 23.20 37.92
CA ARG A 287 24.07 22.79 37.90
C ARG A 287 23.91 21.28 38.13
N PRO A 288 22.75 20.80 38.63
CA PRO A 288 22.37 19.39 38.58
C PRO A 288 22.53 18.82 37.17
N SER A 289 23.17 17.65 37.06
CA SER A 289 23.43 16.97 35.79
C SER A 289 22.44 15.82 35.57
N SER A 290 22.20 15.44 34.31
CA SER A 290 21.42 14.21 34.02
C SER A 290 22.01 12.96 34.69
N ALA A 291 23.34 12.88 34.86
CA ALA A 291 23.99 11.75 35.52
C ALA A 291 23.55 11.58 36.98
N SER A 292 23.33 12.69 37.71
CA SER A 292 22.80 12.69 39.08
C SER A 292 21.42 12.05 39.14
N CYS A 293 20.53 12.37 38.19
CA CYS A 293 19.21 11.75 38.07
C CYS A 293 19.30 10.26 37.69
N LEU A 294 20.17 9.92 36.73
CA LEU A 294 20.32 8.56 36.19
C LEU A 294 21.04 7.57 37.12
N ALA A 295 21.67 8.05 38.20
CA ALA A 295 22.20 7.20 39.28
C ALA A 295 21.08 6.48 40.04
N CYS A 296 19.97 7.19 40.33
CA CYS A 296 18.78 6.63 40.97
C CYS A 296 17.80 6.03 39.96
N HIS A 297 17.54 6.71 38.83
CA HIS A 297 16.61 6.24 37.80
C HIS A 297 17.24 5.21 36.85
N GLN A 298 17.65 4.06 37.40
CA GLN A 298 18.42 3.03 36.68
C GLN A 298 17.69 2.45 35.45
N GLU A 299 16.36 2.31 35.50
CA GLU A 299 15.57 1.87 34.33
C GLU A 299 15.64 2.88 33.16
N ILE A 300 15.59 4.18 33.46
CA ILE A 300 15.72 5.26 32.47
C ILE A 300 17.17 5.31 31.97
N SER A 301 18.13 5.15 32.87
CA SER A 301 19.57 5.06 32.58
C SER A 301 19.87 3.94 31.58
N LEU A 302 19.26 2.77 31.76
CA LEU A 302 19.34 1.65 30.82
C LEU A 302 18.61 1.97 29.49
N ALA A 303 17.39 2.51 29.55
CA ALA A 303 16.63 2.89 28.35
C ALA A 303 17.35 3.94 27.48
N MET A 304 18.11 4.84 28.10
CA MET A 304 18.95 5.84 27.40
C MET A 304 20.19 5.20 26.76
N ARG A 305 20.90 4.31 27.46
CA ARG A 305 22.03 3.56 26.87
C ARG A 305 21.60 2.72 25.66
N GLU A 306 20.44 2.05 25.77
CA GLU A 306 19.88 1.18 24.73
C GLU A 306 19.08 1.96 23.65
N ARG A 307 19.05 3.30 23.72
CA ARG A 307 18.27 4.20 22.83
C ARG A 307 16.80 3.80 22.62
N ARG A 308 16.15 3.23 23.64
CA ARG A 308 14.78 2.69 23.56
C ARG A 308 13.72 3.58 24.21
N GLY A 309 12.56 3.64 23.56
CA GLY A 309 11.43 4.45 24.02
C GLY A 309 11.72 5.96 23.99
N TYR A 310 10.81 6.75 24.57
CA TYR A 310 10.87 8.21 24.50
C TYR A 310 12.19 8.79 25.01
N HIS A 311 12.56 8.50 26.26
CA HIS A 311 13.79 9.01 26.86
C HIS A 311 15.08 8.55 26.14
N GLY A 312 15.09 7.36 25.53
CA GLY A 312 16.25 6.87 24.78
C GLY A 312 16.41 7.48 23.38
N ARG A 313 15.39 8.17 22.88
CA ARG A 313 15.41 8.94 21.63
C ARG A 313 15.41 10.46 21.85
N LEU A 314 15.35 10.90 23.10
CA LEU A 314 15.28 12.31 23.49
C LEU A 314 16.68 12.87 23.75
N GLU A 315 16.98 14.00 23.14
CA GLU A 315 18.22 14.75 23.38
C GLU A 315 17.98 15.89 24.40
N GLY A 316 18.96 16.15 25.27
CA GLY A 316 18.93 17.25 26.25
C GLY A 316 19.07 16.83 27.72
N GLU A 317 18.86 17.78 28.63
CA GLU A 317 18.97 17.58 30.07
C GLU A 317 17.61 17.26 30.72
N CYS A 318 17.55 16.24 31.59
CA CYS A 318 16.30 15.75 32.21
C CYS A 318 15.48 16.87 32.88
N ARG A 319 16.17 17.77 33.60
CA ARG A 319 15.61 18.93 34.31
C ARG A 319 14.84 19.94 33.44
N THR A 320 14.91 19.83 32.11
CA THR A 320 14.17 20.69 31.17
C THR A 320 12.68 20.39 31.22
N CYS A 321 12.32 19.10 31.35
CA CYS A 321 10.95 18.66 31.62
C CYS A 321 10.76 18.39 33.11
N HIS A 322 11.66 17.60 33.71
CA HIS A 322 11.58 17.13 35.10
C HIS A 322 12.16 18.15 36.10
N GLY A 323 11.46 19.28 36.26
CA GLY A 323 11.83 20.33 37.21
C GLY A 323 11.18 20.15 38.57
N ASP A 324 11.99 19.87 39.61
CA ASP A 324 11.57 19.77 41.01
C ASP A 324 11.54 21.15 41.72
N HIS A 325 11.38 21.15 43.05
CA HIS A 325 11.26 22.32 43.93
C HIS A 325 10.04 23.22 43.62
N ARG A 326 8.95 22.59 43.15
CA ARG A 326 7.67 23.22 42.83
C ARG A 326 6.60 23.01 43.91
N GLY A 327 6.94 22.35 45.02
CA GLY A 327 6.01 21.93 46.08
C GLY A 327 5.73 20.41 46.07
N ARG A 328 5.29 19.88 47.21
CA ARG A 328 5.08 18.43 47.44
C ARG A 328 4.17 17.76 46.41
N GLU A 329 3.09 18.43 46.02
CA GLU A 329 2.06 17.93 45.11
C GLU A 329 2.37 18.17 43.63
N ALA A 330 3.45 18.89 43.29
CA ALA A 330 3.74 19.26 41.92
C ALA A 330 4.17 18.04 41.08
N ASP A 331 3.48 17.78 39.96
CA ASP A 331 3.90 16.70 39.06
C ASP A 331 5.21 17.08 38.35
N ILE A 332 6.29 16.44 38.79
CA ILE A 332 7.62 16.52 38.19
C ILE A 332 7.69 15.84 36.81
N ARG A 333 6.61 15.28 36.27
CA ARG A 333 6.53 14.71 34.91
C ARG A 333 5.51 15.48 34.06
N PRO A 334 5.69 16.80 33.83
CA PRO A 334 4.75 17.59 33.05
C PRO A 334 4.67 17.09 31.61
N LEU A 335 3.55 16.44 31.28
CA LEU A 335 3.18 16.08 29.93
C LEU A 335 2.31 17.19 29.34
N ASP A 336 2.88 18.04 28.50
CA ASP A 336 2.09 18.94 27.66
C ASP A 336 1.57 18.15 26.46
N GLU A 337 0.29 17.76 26.53
CA GLU A 337 -0.41 17.00 25.49
C GLU A 337 -0.45 17.76 24.13
N ARG A 338 -0.12 19.06 24.09
CA ARG A 338 -0.05 19.86 22.86
C ARG A 338 1.34 19.88 22.19
N THR A 339 2.41 19.62 22.93
CA THR A 339 3.80 19.65 22.41
C THR A 339 4.53 18.31 22.51
N PHE A 340 3.92 17.29 23.13
CA PHE A 340 4.49 15.95 23.24
C PHE A 340 4.67 15.26 21.86
N ASN A 341 5.92 15.01 21.48
CA ASN A 341 6.28 14.45 20.18
C ASN A 341 6.18 12.91 20.14
N HIS A 342 5.04 12.38 19.68
CA HIS A 342 4.82 10.94 19.56
C HIS A 342 5.83 10.21 18.64
N ALA A 343 6.50 10.87 17.69
CA ALA A 343 7.51 10.22 16.85
C ALA A 343 8.75 9.75 17.64
N LEU A 344 8.99 10.33 18.83
CA LEU A 344 10.02 9.86 19.76
C LEU A 344 9.52 8.70 20.64
N ALA A 345 8.20 8.49 20.77
CA ALA A 345 7.66 7.30 21.42
C ALA A 345 7.92 6.04 20.57
N ARG A 346 7.63 4.84 21.11
CA ARG A 346 7.83 3.59 20.35
C ARG A 346 6.71 3.34 19.32
N PHE A 347 5.56 4.01 19.45
CA PHE A 347 4.47 3.99 18.46
C PHE A 347 4.36 5.40 17.87
N ASP A 348 4.66 5.55 16.57
CA ASP A 348 4.39 6.79 15.85
C ASP A 348 2.90 6.89 15.56
N LEU A 349 2.33 8.09 15.68
CA LEU A 349 0.94 8.33 15.32
C LEU A 349 0.89 8.66 13.83
N ASP A 350 0.09 7.94 13.06
CA ASP A 350 -0.12 8.18 11.64
C ASP A 350 -1.61 8.24 11.28
N GLY A 351 -1.94 8.87 10.15
CA GLY A 351 -3.33 8.94 9.70
C GLY A 351 -4.30 9.58 10.73
N PRO A 352 -5.50 9.01 10.91
CA PRO A 352 -6.44 9.39 11.97
C PRO A 352 -5.90 9.30 13.40
N HIS A 353 -4.90 8.45 13.69
CA HIS A 353 -4.32 8.34 15.04
C HIS A 353 -3.70 9.65 15.52
N ARG A 354 -3.23 10.51 14.60
CA ARG A 354 -2.77 11.89 14.88
C ARG A 354 -3.86 12.84 15.39
N ARG A 355 -5.13 12.42 15.40
CA ARG A 355 -6.31 13.21 15.80
C ARG A 355 -7.06 12.63 17.00
N LEU A 356 -6.57 11.53 17.58
CA LEU A 356 -7.16 10.95 18.78
C LEU A 356 -6.71 11.71 20.02
N ASP A 357 -7.61 11.83 21.00
CA ASP A 357 -7.26 12.30 22.34
C ASP A 357 -6.42 11.23 23.06
N CYS A 358 -5.38 11.64 23.79
CA CYS A 358 -4.43 10.73 24.42
C CYS A 358 -5.10 9.71 25.37
N ARG A 359 -6.24 10.07 25.97
CA ARG A 359 -7.01 9.20 26.87
C ARG A 359 -7.66 8.03 26.14
N GLN A 360 -7.94 8.16 24.84
CA GLN A 360 -8.50 7.09 24.01
C GLN A 360 -7.51 5.92 23.83
N CYS A 361 -6.21 6.14 24.05
CA CYS A 361 -5.16 5.12 24.00
C CYS A 361 -4.54 4.77 25.38
N HIS A 362 -4.65 5.66 26.37
CA HIS A 362 -3.97 5.53 27.67
C HIS A 362 -4.89 5.38 28.90
N LEU A 363 -6.21 5.39 28.72
CA LEU A 363 -7.14 4.88 29.74
C LEU A 363 -7.26 3.36 29.64
N ARG A 364 -6.95 2.67 30.74
CA ARG A 364 -7.08 1.21 30.86
C ARG A 364 -8.34 0.91 31.65
N GLN A 365 -9.31 0.23 31.03
CA GLN A 365 -10.63 -0.05 31.64
C GLN A 365 -10.55 -1.00 32.86
N ASP A 366 -9.47 -1.77 32.97
CA ASP A 366 -9.19 -2.74 34.04
C ASP A 366 -8.70 -2.13 35.37
N GLY A 367 -9.00 -0.86 35.65
CA GLY A 367 -8.64 -0.18 36.89
C GLY A 367 -9.84 0.01 37.82
N PRO A 368 -9.66 0.04 39.15
CA PRO A 368 -10.74 0.47 40.05
C PRO A 368 -11.20 1.89 39.70
N ALA A 369 -12.49 2.16 39.88
CA ALA A 369 -13.11 3.42 39.47
C ALA A 369 -12.35 4.64 40.03
N GLY A 370 -11.86 5.51 39.14
CA GLY A 370 -10.99 6.65 39.49
C GLY A 370 -9.50 6.47 39.16
N ALA A 371 -9.08 5.35 38.57
CA ALA A 371 -7.71 5.14 38.11
C ALA A 371 -7.25 6.22 37.09
N LYS A 372 -6.11 6.88 37.39
CA LYS A 372 -5.54 7.94 36.54
C LYS A 372 -4.94 7.38 35.23
N THR A 373 -5.02 8.14 34.15
CA THR A 373 -4.44 7.84 32.83
C THR A 373 -2.97 7.42 32.93
N ARG A 374 -2.58 6.31 32.28
CA ARG A 374 -1.23 5.75 32.40
C ARG A 374 -0.53 5.70 31.03
N TYR A 375 0.23 6.75 30.75
CA TYR A 375 0.98 6.91 29.49
C TYR A 375 2.17 5.93 29.32
N ILE A 376 2.65 5.30 30.40
CA ILE A 376 3.78 4.35 30.40
C ILE A 376 3.28 2.93 30.69
N GLY A 377 3.45 2.02 29.73
CA GLY A 377 3.08 0.60 29.90
C GLY A 377 1.68 0.22 29.39
N THR A 378 1.05 1.08 28.58
CA THR A 378 0.03 0.64 27.61
C THR A 378 0.58 -0.58 26.84
N ARG A 379 -0.24 -1.60 26.58
CA ARG A 379 0.13 -2.69 25.68
C ARG A 379 -0.05 -2.21 24.24
N TYR A 380 1.06 -2.12 23.51
CA TYR A 380 1.10 -1.84 22.08
C TYR A 380 2.18 -2.72 21.44
N GLY A 381 2.02 -3.02 20.15
CA GLY A 381 2.85 -3.98 19.41
C GLY A 381 2.04 -4.92 18.51
N ALA A 382 0.71 -4.90 18.62
CA ALA A 382 -0.22 -5.61 17.76
C ALA A 382 -1.49 -4.77 17.58
N CYS A 383 -1.99 -4.60 16.35
CA CYS A 383 -3.22 -3.83 16.08
C CYS A 383 -4.43 -4.37 16.84
N ARG A 384 -4.47 -5.69 17.09
CA ARG A 384 -5.53 -6.37 17.85
C ARG A 384 -5.60 -6.00 19.34
N GLN A 385 -4.61 -5.25 19.86
CA GLN A 385 -4.63 -4.77 21.25
C GLN A 385 -5.55 -3.55 21.44
N CYS A 386 -5.91 -2.85 20.35
CA CYS A 386 -6.84 -1.72 20.35
C CYS A 386 -8.05 -1.90 19.42
N HIS A 387 -7.96 -2.77 18.40
CA HIS A 387 -9.00 -2.97 17.39
C HIS A 387 -9.46 -4.43 17.32
N ALA A 388 -10.76 -4.68 17.28
CA ALA A 388 -11.28 -6.01 16.98
C ALA A 388 -10.89 -6.45 15.56
N ASN A 389 -10.53 -7.73 15.35
CA ASN A 389 -10.28 -8.27 14.02
C ASN A 389 -11.62 -8.51 13.30
N PRO A 390 -11.94 -7.81 12.18
CA PRO A 390 -13.19 -8.03 11.47
C PRO A 390 -13.19 -9.29 10.60
N HIS A 391 -12.03 -9.90 10.30
CA HIS A 391 -11.93 -10.99 9.32
C HIS A 391 -12.16 -12.40 9.89
N GLY A 392 -12.32 -12.53 11.21
CA GLY A 392 -12.60 -13.81 11.89
C GLY A 392 -11.51 -14.89 11.83
N ASP A 393 -10.41 -14.67 11.08
CA ASP A 393 -9.38 -15.68 10.83
C ASP A 393 -8.07 -15.47 11.63
N ALA A 394 -7.21 -16.49 11.57
CA ALA A 394 -6.03 -16.63 12.42
C ALA A 394 -4.77 -15.90 11.91
N ARG A 395 -4.90 -14.75 11.23
CA ARG A 395 -3.74 -13.92 10.90
C ARG A 395 -3.11 -13.31 12.16
N ALA A 396 -1.84 -13.62 12.39
CA ALA A 396 -1.06 -13.11 13.51
C ALA A 396 -0.61 -11.65 13.26
N ASP A 397 -1.48 -10.70 13.62
CA ASP A 397 -1.22 -9.25 13.81
C ASP A 397 -0.69 -8.42 12.62
N ASP A 398 -0.36 -9.06 11.50
CA ASP A 398 0.16 -8.44 10.28
C ASP A 398 -0.95 -7.78 9.43
N CYS A 399 -1.67 -6.82 10.04
CA CYS A 399 -2.70 -6.03 9.38
C CYS A 399 -2.12 -5.05 8.34
N LEU A 400 -0.87 -4.62 8.55
CA LEU A 400 -0.22 -3.53 7.81
C LEU A 400 0.17 -3.92 6.37
N ARG A 401 0.25 -5.21 6.03
CA ARG A 401 0.31 -5.65 4.61
C ARG A 401 -0.89 -5.19 3.78
N CYS A 402 -2.05 -5.01 4.41
CA CYS A 402 -3.30 -4.74 3.70
C CYS A 402 -3.86 -3.35 4.02
N HIS A 403 -3.88 -2.93 5.28
CA HIS A 403 -4.42 -1.64 5.68
C HIS A 403 -3.29 -0.67 6.02
N THR A 404 -3.27 0.51 5.39
CA THR A 404 -2.58 1.63 6.02
C THR A 404 -3.44 2.14 7.17
N PRO A 405 -2.85 2.54 8.31
CA PRO A 405 -3.61 3.22 9.36
C PRO A 405 -4.26 4.52 8.85
N SER A 406 -3.63 5.17 7.87
CA SER A 406 -4.11 6.37 7.19
C SER A 406 -5.34 6.20 6.30
N ALA A 407 -5.66 5.00 5.82
CA ALA A 407 -6.77 4.74 4.89
C ALA A 407 -7.46 3.39 5.15
N TRP A 408 -7.80 3.10 6.42
CA TRP A 408 -8.31 1.78 6.85
C TRP A 408 -9.55 1.28 6.08
N LYS A 409 -10.40 2.20 5.59
CA LYS A 409 -11.55 1.92 4.72
C LYS A 409 -11.30 2.55 3.34
N GLY A 410 -11.24 1.73 2.29
CA GLY A 410 -11.04 2.18 0.91
C GLY A 410 -9.87 1.48 0.22
N ARG A 411 -8.95 2.25 -0.35
CA ARG A 411 -7.78 1.72 -1.06
C ARG A 411 -6.80 1.08 -0.08
N LEU A 412 -6.64 -0.24 -0.20
CA LEU A 412 -5.66 -1.03 0.56
C LEU A 412 -4.22 -0.70 0.15
N ALA A 413 -3.27 -0.96 1.05
CA ALA A 413 -1.83 -0.99 0.76
C ALA A 413 -1.45 -2.22 -0.08
N PHE A 414 -2.22 -3.30 0.09
CA PHE A 414 -2.10 -4.56 -0.62
C PHE A 414 -2.41 -4.39 -2.10
N ASP A 415 -1.45 -4.79 -2.93
CA ASP A 415 -1.54 -4.81 -4.39
C ASP A 415 -1.50 -6.26 -4.85
N HIS A 416 -2.52 -6.70 -5.60
CA HIS A 416 -2.61 -8.09 -6.07
C HIS A 416 -1.44 -8.51 -6.97
N ASP A 417 -0.82 -7.57 -7.70
CA ASP A 417 0.24 -7.89 -8.64
C ASP A 417 1.62 -7.98 -7.98
N ARG A 418 1.75 -7.40 -6.78
CA ARG A 418 2.99 -7.39 -5.97
C ARG A 418 2.95 -8.38 -4.81
N ASP A 419 1.82 -8.46 -4.11
CA ASP A 419 1.72 -9.10 -2.78
C ASP A 419 0.97 -10.45 -2.80
N SER A 420 0.45 -10.86 -3.96
CA SER A 420 -0.33 -12.09 -4.14
C SER A 420 0.30 -13.02 -5.19
N ARG A 421 0.16 -14.33 -4.97
CA ARG A 421 0.54 -15.37 -5.96
C ARG A 421 -0.43 -15.45 -7.14
N PHE A 422 -1.59 -14.79 -7.04
CA PHE A 422 -2.54 -14.58 -8.12
C PHE A 422 -2.59 -13.08 -8.42
N ARG A 423 -1.92 -12.69 -9.51
CA ARG A 423 -1.99 -11.36 -10.13
C ARG A 423 -3.38 -11.16 -10.75
N LEU A 424 -3.85 -9.93 -10.83
CA LEU A 424 -5.13 -9.60 -11.48
C LEU A 424 -4.92 -9.26 -12.96
N ASP A 425 -4.28 -10.16 -13.70
CA ASP A 425 -4.03 -9.97 -15.12
C ASP A 425 -5.35 -9.89 -15.93
N GLY A 426 -5.32 -9.10 -17.00
CA GLY A 426 -6.42 -8.97 -17.97
C GLY A 426 -7.76 -8.60 -17.34
N ARG A 427 -8.80 -9.40 -17.59
CA ARG A 427 -10.18 -9.16 -17.12
C ARG A 427 -10.34 -9.33 -15.61
N HIS A 428 -9.34 -9.85 -14.89
CA HIS A 428 -9.42 -9.94 -13.44
C HIS A 428 -9.11 -8.59 -12.77
N ALA A 429 -8.40 -7.66 -13.44
CA ALA A 429 -8.19 -6.29 -12.98
C ALA A 429 -9.50 -5.52 -12.80
N ASP A 430 -10.49 -5.79 -13.67
CA ASP A 430 -11.79 -5.12 -13.68
C ASP A 430 -12.74 -5.61 -12.56
N LEU A 431 -12.38 -6.67 -11.81
CA LEU A 431 -13.28 -7.33 -10.85
C LEU A 431 -13.22 -6.72 -9.45
N ALA A 432 -14.38 -6.27 -8.95
CA ALA A 432 -14.54 -5.90 -7.54
C ALA A 432 -14.28 -7.11 -6.61
N CYS A 433 -13.48 -6.92 -5.56
CA CYS A 433 -12.92 -7.98 -4.70
C CYS A 433 -13.94 -9.03 -4.20
N ARG A 434 -15.18 -8.61 -3.94
CA ARG A 434 -16.31 -9.47 -3.53
C ARG A 434 -16.66 -10.57 -4.54
N ALA A 435 -16.28 -10.44 -5.82
CA ALA A 435 -16.50 -11.45 -6.85
C ALA A 435 -15.66 -12.72 -6.61
N CYS A 436 -14.47 -12.57 -6.04
CA CYS A 436 -13.57 -13.68 -5.71
C CYS A 436 -13.70 -14.13 -4.25
N HIS A 437 -13.86 -13.18 -3.32
CA HIS A 437 -13.79 -13.43 -1.87
C HIS A 437 -15.15 -13.61 -1.18
N ALA A 438 -16.17 -14.03 -1.94
CA ALA A 438 -17.56 -14.12 -1.48
C ALA A 438 -17.75 -14.96 -0.18
N THR A 439 -18.78 -14.59 0.58
CA THR A 439 -19.27 -15.34 1.74
C THR A 439 -19.73 -16.75 1.36
N GLY A 440 -19.52 -17.71 2.27
CA GLY A 440 -20.23 -18.99 2.25
C GLY A 440 -19.81 -20.05 1.23
N ARG A 441 -18.92 -19.77 0.26
CA ARG A 441 -18.32 -20.84 -0.58
C ARG A 441 -17.22 -21.59 0.19
N ALA A 442 -17.65 -22.60 0.93
CA ALA A 442 -16.75 -23.64 1.43
C ALA A 442 -16.20 -24.45 0.26
N SER A 443 -14.95 -24.19 -0.13
CA SER A 443 -14.20 -25.17 -0.93
C SER A 443 -14.01 -26.43 -0.09
N ALA A 444 -14.33 -27.60 -0.66
CA ALA A 444 -14.16 -28.89 0.00
C ALA A 444 -12.71 -29.38 -0.17
N ALA A 445 -12.22 -30.08 0.85
CA ALA A 445 -10.81 -30.46 1.07
C ALA A 445 -9.90 -29.23 1.40
N THR A 446 -9.08 -29.24 2.47
CA THR A 446 -8.68 -30.32 3.39
C THR A 446 -8.64 -29.87 4.87
N GLY A 447 -9.19 -30.70 5.76
CA GLY A 447 -8.69 -30.98 7.13
C GLY A 447 -8.47 -29.84 8.15
N GLY A 448 -9.37 -29.73 9.14
CA GLY A 448 -9.15 -28.98 10.39
C GLY A 448 -9.51 -27.49 10.33
N LEU A 449 -10.06 -26.85 11.37
CA LEU A 449 -10.39 -27.31 12.73
C LEU A 449 -11.76 -26.75 13.17
N THR A 450 -12.42 -27.40 14.14
CA THR A 450 -13.78 -27.04 14.60
C THR A 450 -13.79 -26.01 15.72
N THR A 451 -14.72 -25.05 15.68
CA THR A 451 -15.49 -24.59 16.87
C THR A 451 -16.79 -23.90 16.42
N ALA A 452 -17.85 -24.00 17.23
CA ALA A 452 -19.15 -23.39 16.96
C ALA A 452 -19.27 -21.96 17.54
N PRO A 453 -20.13 -21.08 16.99
CA PRO A 453 -20.32 -19.74 17.52
C PRO A 453 -21.15 -19.74 18.83
N PRO A 454 -20.83 -18.86 19.80
CA PRO A 454 -21.72 -18.60 20.93
C PRO A 454 -22.99 -17.86 20.47
N ARG A 455 -24.11 -18.12 21.13
CA ARG A 455 -25.38 -17.40 20.88
C ARG A 455 -25.40 -16.11 21.70
N GLY A 456 -25.87 -15.02 21.11
CA GLY A 456 -26.43 -13.87 21.85
C GLY A 456 -25.68 -12.55 21.71
N SER A 457 -26.11 -11.74 20.75
CA SER A 457 -26.28 -10.30 20.97
C SER A 457 -27.39 -9.77 20.04
N SER A 458 -28.35 -9.06 20.61
CA SER A 458 -29.44 -8.42 19.86
C SER A 458 -29.21 -6.92 19.80
N SER A 459 -28.99 -6.37 18.61
CA SER A 459 -29.06 -4.93 18.35
C SER A 459 -30.07 -4.65 17.23
N SER A 460 -31.14 -3.96 17.59
CA SER A 460 -32.29 -3.69 16.71
C SER A 460 -32.12 -2.38 15.94
N ASP A 461 -31.07 -2.29 15.12
CA ASP A 461 -30.75 -1.07 14.36
C ASP A 461 -30.95 -1.28 12.84
N PRO A 462 -31.97 -0.64 12.21
CA PRO A 462 -32.28 -0.82 10.79
C PRO A 462 -31.18 -0.43 9.81
N ALA A 463 -30.23 0.43 10.21
CA ALA A 463 -29.16 0.94 9.33
C ALA A 463 -28.12 -0.13 8.94
N THR A 464 -28.10 -1.28 9.61
CA THR A 464 -27.10 -2.34 9.44
C THR A 464 -27.27 -3.20 8.19
N ARG A 465 -28.36 -3.03 7.41
CA ARG A 465 -28.72 -3.94 6.29
C ARG A 465 -27.90 -3.79 5.00
N ALA A 466 -26.76 -3.11 5.06
CA ALA A 466 -25.71 -3.14 4.04
C ALA A 466 -24.52 -3.96 4.59
N GLY A 467 -24.44 -5.24 4.18
CA GLY A 467 -23.48 -6.21 4.72
C GLY A 467 -22.03 -5.71 4.70
N SER A 468 -21.40 -5.68 5.88
CA SER A 468 -20.02 -5.18 6.02
C SER A 468 -19.00 -6.17 5.45
N LEU A 469 -17.83 -5.68 5.04
CA LEU A 469 -16.77 -6.52 4.45
C LEU A 469 -16.11 -7.51 5.44
N ALA A 470 -16.59 -7.59 6.69
CA ALA A 470 -16.13 -8.53 7.71
C ALA A 470 -16.35 -10.01 7.32
N GLU A 471 -17.42 -10.32 6.60
CA GLU A 471 -17.82 -11.72 6.33
C GLU A 471 -17.02 -12.40 5.20
N PHE A 472 -16.22 -11.65 4.43
CA PHE A 472 -15.60 -12.15 3.20
C PHE A 472 -14.35 -13.02 3.46
N ARG A 473 -14.28 -14.18 2.80
CA ARG A 473 -13.12 -15.07 2.85
C ARG A 473 -12.00 -14.54 1.95
N LEU A 474 -11.27 -13.56 2.48
CA LEU A 474 -10.09 -12.97 1.81
C LEU A 474 -8.96 -13.98 1.59
N PHE A 475 -8.89 -15.04 2.41
CA PHE A 475 -7.70 -15.89 2.50
C PHE A 475 -8.01 -17.40 2.38
N GLY A 476 -7.02 -18.17 1.92
CA GLY A 476 -7.17 -19.60 1.67
C GLY A 476 -8.09 -19.92 0.49
N LEU A 477 -8.24 -19.00 -0.47
CA LEU A 477 -8.71 -19.32 -1.82
C LEU A 477 -7.56 -20.05 -2.55
N ALA A 478 -7.86 -21.18 -3.17
CA ALA A 478 -6.91 -21.85 -4.05
C ALA A 478 -6.79 -21.08 -5.38
N ALA A 479 -5.61 -21.11 -5.99
CA ALA A 479 -5.18 -20.15 -7.01
C ALA A 479 -5.15 -20.72 -8.44
N THR A 480 -5.78 -21.87 -8.69
CA THR A 480 -5.95 -22.42 -10.04
C THR A 480 -7.20 -21.86 -10.69
N CYS A 481 -7.27 -21.89 -12.03
CA CYS A 481 -8.46 -21.45 -12.76
C CYS A 481 -9.71 -22.25 -12.37
N ALA A 482 -9.56 -23.54 -12.03
CA ALA A 482 -10.66 -24.44 -11.69
C ALA A 482 -11.29 -24.17 -10.32
N ASP A 483 -10.58 -23.50 -9.40
CA ASP A 483 -11.09 -23.18 -8.06
C ASP A 483 -12.19 -22.11 -8.09
N CYS A 484 -12.17 -21.24 -9.10
CA CYS A 484 -13.15 -20.17 -9.31
C CYS A 484 -14.05 -20.39 -10.54
N HIS A 485 -13.50 -20.95 -11.63
CA HIS A 485 -14.22 -21.17 -12.88
C HIS A 485 -14.53 -22.65 -13.09
N GLN A 486 -15.81 -22.99 -13.25
CA GLN A 486 -16.23 -24.32 -13.65
C GLN A 486 -15.71 -24.62 -15.06
N ASP A 487 -14.89 -25.67 -15.21
CA ASP A 487 -14.36 -26.09 -16.51
C ASP A 487 -15.50 -26.44 -17.50
N PRO A 488 -15.70 -25.65 -18.58
CA PRO A 488 -16.76 -25.91 -19.55
C PRO A 488 -16.41 -27.08 -20.50
N HIS A 489 -15.14 -27.50 -20.54
CA HIS A 489 -14.66 -28.63 -21.34
C HIS A 489 -14.96 -29.98 -20.66
N ALA A 490 -15.28 -29.98 -19.37
CA ALA A 490 -15.57 -31.15 -18.54
C ALA A 490 -14.42 -32.19 -18.51
N GLY A 491 -13.25 -31.78 -18.02
CA GLY A 491 -12.03 -32.56 -17.83
C GLY A 491 -11.24 -32.87 -19.10
N LYS A 492 -11.82 -32.65 -20.29
CA LYS A 492 -11.31 -33.17 -21.57
C LYS A 492 -9.95 -32.62 -22.03
N LEU A 493 -9.50 -31.49 -21.48
CA LEU A 493 -8.27 -30.81 -21.89
C LEU A 493 -7.19 -30.73 -20.77
N GLY A 494 -7.44 -31.34 -19.60
CA GLY A 494 -6.58 -31.17 -18.42
C GLY A 494 -6.89 -29.88 -17.64
N ALA A 495 -6.11 -29.63 -16.59
CA ALA A 495 -6.34 -28.52 -15.66
C ALA A 495 -5.62 -27.21 -16.05
N ASP A 496 -4.58 -27.27 -16.90
CA ASP A 496 -3.90 -26.06 -17.38
C ASP A 496 -4.77 -25.34 -18.42
N CYS A 497 -5.54 -24.36 -17.94
CA CYS A 497 -6.34 -23.51 -18.82
C CYS A 497 -5.46 -22.56 -19.64
N ARG A 498 -4.25 -22.23 -19.17
CA ARG A 498 -3.38 -21.17 -19.73
C ARG A 498 -2.69 -21.57 -21.03
N THR A 499 -2.64 -22.87 -21.35
CA THR A 499 -2.16 -23.35 -22.66
C THR A 499 -2.99 -22.78 -23.82
N CYS A 500 -4.30 -22.60 -23.61
CA CYS A 500 -5.25 -22.18 -24.65
C CYS A 500 -5.92 -20.83 -24.38
N HIS A 501 -6.23 -20.53 -23.11
CA HIS A 501 -6.97 -19.33 -22.71
C HIS A 501 -6.03 -18.27 -22.14
N SER A 502 -6.50 -17.02 -22.16
CA SER A 502 -5.81 -15.90 -21.54
C SER A 502 -6.69 -15.22 -20.51
N GLU A 503 -6.04 -14.58 -19.55
CA GLU A 503 -6.68 -13.73 -18.56
C GLU A 503 -7.37 -12.51 -19.23
N ALA A 504 -6.98 -12.15 -20.46
CA ALA A 504 -7.64 -11.15 -21.29
C ALA A 504 -8.96 -11.64 -21.93
N GLY A 505 -9.14 -12.96 -22.15
CA GLY A 505 -10.39 -13.50 -22.67
C GLY A 505 -10.42 -15.02 -22.90
N TRP A 506 -11.66 -15.55 -22.81
CA TRP A 506 -12.01 -16.98 -22.93
C TRP A 506 -12.78 -17.30 -24.23
N LYS A 507 -12.82 -16.37 -25.19
CA LYS A 507 -13.54 -16.50 -26.48
C LYS A 507 -12.53 -16.59 -27.63
N GLN A 508 -13.01 -16.98 -28.82
CA GLN A 508 -12.20 -17.34 -29.98
C GLN A 508 -11.18 -16.27 -30.43
N ARG A 509 -11.42 -14.97 -30.17
CA ARG A 509 -10.54 -13.88 -30.60
C ARG A 509 -9.39 -13.62 -29.62
N GLU A 510 -9.49 -14.17 -28.41
CA GLU A 510 -8.61 -13.92 -27.27
C GLU A 510 -7.85 -15.19 -26.81
N LEU A 511 -8.00 -16.30 -27.56
CA LEU A 511 -7.28 -17.56 -27.32
C LEU A 511 -5.79 -17.42 -27.68
N LYS A 512 -4.94 -18.01 -26.84
CA LYS A 512 -3.52 -18.28 -27.16
C LYS A 512 -3.37 -19.43 -28.16
N PHE A 513 -4.38 -20.30 -28.24
CA PHE A 513 -4.43 -21.46 -29.14
C PHE A 513 -4.48 -21.05 -30.62
N VAL A 514 -3.46 -21.43 -31.38
CA VAL A 514 -3.35 -21.25 -32.83
C VAL A 514 -3.45 -22.62 -33.48
N HIS A 515 -4.56 -22.91 -34.16
CA HIS A 515 -4.91 -24.26 -34.64
C HIS A 515 -3.82 -24.95 -35.48
N ASN A 516 -3.08 -24.18 -36.27
CA ASN A 516 -2.02 -24.68 -37.16
C ASN A 516 -0.66 -24.88 -36.47
N ARG A 517 -0.49 -24.36 -35.24
CA ARG A 517 0.70 -24.52 -34.39
C ARG A 517 0.46 -25.59 -33.32
N ASP A 518 -0.72 -25.57 -32.71
CA ASP A 518 -1.02 -26.30 -31.47
C ASP A 518 -1.86 -27.58 -31.70
N SER A 519 -2.16 -27.91 -32.96
CA SER A 519 -2.88 -29.14 -33.29
C SER A 519 -2.22 -29.90 -34.44
N GLY A 520 -2.32 -31.23 -34.41
CA GLY A 520 -1.86 -32.09 -35.49
C GLY A 520 -2.74 -32.09 -36.74
N PHE A 521 -3.63 -31.11 -36.94
CA PHE A 521 -4.42 -30.93 -38.15
C PHE A 521 -4.30 -29.49 -38.62
N VAL A 522 -3.51 -29.27 -39.67
CA VAL A 522 -3.22 -27.94 -40.18
C VAL A 522 -4.38 -27.48 -41.08
N LEU A 523 -5.00 -26.36 -40.74
CA LEU A 523 -6.06 -25.75 -41.55
C LEU A 523 -5.42 -24.99 -42.71
N TRP A 524 -5.43 -25.61 -43.88
CA TRP A 524 -5.04 -25.02 -45.16
C TRP A 524 -6.24 -24.97 -46.12
N GLY A 525 -6.11 -24.23 -47.22
CA GLY A 525 -7.16 -24.11 -48.23
C GLY A 525 -8.50 -23.64 -47.70
N ALA A 526 -9.59 -24.26 -48.16
CA ALA A 526 -10.95 -23.96 -47.71
C ALA A 526 -11.20 -24.28 -46.22
N HIS A 527 -10.32 -25.05 -45.56
CA HIS A 527 -10.40 -25.28 -44.12
C HIS A 527 -9.82 -24.10 -43.30
N ALA A 528 -8.93 -23.30 -43.87
CA ALA A 528 -8.27 -22.18 -43.18
C ALA A 528 -9.23 -21.06 -42.72
N THR A 529 -10.40 -20.95 -43.36
CA THR A 529 -11.42 -19.93 -43.06
C THR A 529 -12.65 -20.50 -42.34
N LEU A 530 -12.66 -21.79 -41.97
CA LEU A 530 -13.78 -22.40 -41.26
C LEU A 530 -13.83 -21.97 -39.79
N ALA A 531 -14.97 -21.44 -39.36
CA ALA A 531 -15.27 -21.25 -37.95
C ALA A 531 -15.25 -22.59 -37.19
N CYS A 532 -14.68 -22.59 -35.98
CA CYS A 532 -14.25 -23.82 -35.29
C CYS A 532 -15.37 -24.84 -35.10
N GLU A 533 -16.60 -24.39 -34.84
CA GLU A 533 -17.78 -25.23 -34.61
C GLU A 533 -18.28 -25.99 -35.85
N LYS A 534 -17.75 -25.70 -37.04
CA LYS A 534 -17.95 -26.53 -38.25
C LYS A 534 -17.23 -27.87 -38.16
N CYS A 535 -16.08 -27.92 -37.47
CA CYS A 535 -15.26 -29.11 -37.27
C CYS A 535 -15.42 -29.63 -35.83
N HIS A 536 -15.13 -28.80 -34.84
CA HIS A 536 -15.39 -29.05 -33.42
C HIS A 536 -16.86 -28.82 -33.08
N ARG A 537 -17.72 -29.56 -33.79
CA ARG A 537 -19.16 -29.52 -33.68
C ARG A 537 -19.51 -29.73 -32.20
N PRO A 538 -20.09 -28.71 -31.51
CA PRO A 538 -20.34 -28.80 -30.08
C PRO A 538 -21.35 -29.89 -29.75
N ALA A 539 -21.73 -29.99 -28.48
CA ALA A 539 -22.97 -30.68 -28.17
C ALA A 539 -24.14 -29.76 -28.58
N PRO A 540 -24.58 -29.71 -29.87
CA PRO A 540 -25.69 -28.98 -30.45
C PRO A 540 -26.10 -27.53 -30.02
N GLY A 541 -25.73 -27.02 -28.86
CA GLY A 541 -26.13 -25.71 -28.36
C GLY A 541 -25.75 -25.46 -26.90
N ARG A 542 -25.18 -26.49 -26.26
CA ARG A 542 -23.96 -26.26 -25.48
C ARG A 542 -22.97 -25.53 -26.39
N THR A 543 -22.24 -24.54 -25.88
CA THR A 543 -21.26 -23.78 -26.66
C THR A 543 -20.08 -24.65 -27.15
N LEU A 544 -19.21 -24.09 -27.99
CA LEU A 544 -17.98 -24.72 -28.49
C LEU A 544 -17.13 -25.41 -27.39
N ALA A 545 -17.09 -24.88 -26.16
CA ALA A 545 -16.37 -25.54 -25.05
C ALA A 545 -16.95 -26.93 -24.69
N GLY A 546 -18.26 -27.13 -24.87
CA GLY A 546 -18.90 -28.42 -24.66
C GLY A 546 -18.49 -29.50 -25.69
N ALA A 547 -17.82 -29.12 -26.78
CA ALA A 547 -17.46 -29.95 -27.92
C ALA A 547 -16.43 -31.06 -27.64
N THR A 548 -16.06 -31.78 -28.71
CA THR A 548 -14.87 -32.64 -28.75
C THR A 548 -13.74 -31.86 -29.41
N LEU A 549 -12.98 -31.12 -28.59
CA LEU A 549 -11.86 -30.26 -29.05
C LEU A 549 -10.57 -31.07 -29.29
N ARG A 550 -10.30 -32.08 -28.46
CA ARG A 550 -9.17 -33.02 -28.64
C ARG A 550 -9.67 -34.35 -29.21
N GLY A 551 -8.92 -34.93 -30.13
CA GLY A 551 -9.21 -36.26 -30.69
C GLY A 551 -10.33 -36.30 -31.74
N LEU A 552 -10.67 -35.16 -32.35
CA LEU A 552 -11.39 -35.18 -33.62
C LEU A 552 -10.47 -35.81 -34.68
N GLY A 553 -10.94 -36.81 -35.42
CA GLY A 553 -10.11 -37.52 -36.39
C GLY A 553 -9.86 -36.70 -37.65
N ARG A 554 -8.71 -36.96 -38.28
CA ARG A 554 -8.09 -36.10 -39.30
C ARG A 554 -8.35 -36.51 -40.75
N ARG A 555 -9.07 -37.61 -40.96
CA ARG A 555 -9.44 -38.09 -42.31
C ARG A 555 -10.69 -37.35 -42.79
N CYS A 556 -10.78 -37.14 -44.10
CA CYS A 556 -11.87 -36.38 -44.72
C CYS A 556 -13.27 -36.95 -44.42
N ASP A 557 -13.43 -38.28 -44.41
CA ASP A 557 -14.69 -39.00 -44.17
C ASP A 557 -15.35 -38.69 -42.81
N GLN A 558 -14.58 -38.24 -41.83
CA GLN A 558 -15.08 -37.96 -40.49
C GLN A 558 -15.76 -36.59 -40.37
N CYS A 559 -15.56 -35.72 -41.37
CA CYS A 559 -16.13 -34.37 -41.43
C CYS A 559 -17.00 -34.15 -42.67
N HIS A 560 -16.60 -34.72 -43.81
CA HIS A 560 -17.28 -34.61 -45.10
C HIS A 560 -17.92 -35.96 -45.44
N LYS A 561 -19.20 -35.93 -45.83
CA LYS A 561 -19.87 -37.13 -46.36
C LYS A 561 -19.30 -37.44 -47.75
N ASP A 562 -18.82 -38.66 -47.95
CA ASP A 562 -18.41 -39.15 -49.26
C ASP A 562 -19.57 -39.11 -50.27
N PRO A 563 -19.46 -38.34 -51.37
CA PRO A 563 -20.47 -38.31 -52.42
C PRO A 563 -20.30 -39.47 -53.42
N HIS A 564 -19.11 -40.08 -53.50
CA HIS A 564 -18.78 -41.23 -54.36
C HIS A 564 -19.32 -42.54 -53.82
N ALA A 565 -20.11 -42.49 -52.74
CA ALA A 565 -20.78 -43.61 -52.13
C ALA A 565 -19.82 -44.79 -51.86
N GLY A 566 -18.75 -44.54 -51.10
CA GLY A 566 -17.90 -45.56 -50.50
C GLY A 566 -16.79 -46.11 -51.38
N GLN A 567 -16.74 -45.73 -52.67
CA GLN A 567 -15.80 -46.25 -53.67
C GLN A 567 -14.31 -46.16 -53.26
N PHE A 568 -13.93 -45.19 -52.41
CA PHE A 568 -12.52 -44.86 -52.14
C PHE A 568 -12.01 -45.14 -50.72
N LYS A 569 -12.75 -45.86 -49.87
CA LYS A 569 -12.26 -46.35 -48.55
C LYS A 569 -11.51 -45.27 -47.70
N THR A 570 -11.95 -44.01 -47.80
CA THR A 570 -11.44 -42.79 -47.13
C THR A 570 -10.20 -42.06 -47.71
N THR A 571 -9.60 -42.51 -48.82
CA THR A 571 -8.47 -41.79 -49.48
C THR A 571 -8.95 -40.66 -50.39
N CYS A 572 -9.59 -39.63 -49.82
CA CYS A 572 -10.11 -38.50 -50.58
C CYS A 572 -9.01 -37.61 -51.17
N ASP A 573 -7.87 -37.52 -50.50
CA ASP A 573 -6.71 -36.68 -50.78
C ASP A 573 -5.96 -37.04 -52.07
N GLY A 574 -6.14 -38.27 -52.58
CA GLY A 574 -5.65 -38.67 -53.91
C GLY A 574 -6.36 -37.98 -55.08
N CYS A 575 -7.50 -37.33 -54.86
CA CYS A 575 -8.26 -36.60 -55.89
C CYS A 575 -8.69 -35.19 -55.45
N HIS A 576 -8.98 -34.98 -54.15
CA HIS A 576 -9.53 -33.75 -53.59
C HIS A 576 -8.57 -33.18 -52.57
N ASN A 577 -7.94 -32.05 -52.86
CA ASN A 577 -7.19 -31.33 -51.83
C ASN A 577 -8.13 -30.54 -50.91
N GLN A 578 -7.55 -29.98 -49.85
CA GLN A 578 -8.22 -29.10 -48.90
C GLN A 578 -8.65 -27.74 -49.49
N ASP A 579 -8.23 -27.39 -50.70
CA ASP A 579 -8.49 -26.10 -51.36
C ASP A 579 -9.86 -26.12 -52.06
N ALA A 580 -10.20 -27.18 -52.80
CA ALA A 580 -11.57 -27.39 -53.29
C ALA A 580 -11.92 -28.86 -53.63
N TRP A 581 -13.19 -29.22 -53.36
CA TRP A 581 -13.80 -30.51 -53.70
C TRP A 581 -14.25 -30.66 -55.17
N LYS A 582 -14.07 -29.64 -56.01
CA LYS A 582 -14.59 -29.58 -57.39
C LYS A 582 -13.75 -28.67 -58.29
N GLY A 583 -13.72 -28.98 -59.59
CA GLY A 583 -13.15 -28.12 -60.63
C GLY A 583 -11.63 -28.29 -60.81
N ARG A 584 -10.96 -27.27 -61.36
CA ARG A 584 -9.52 -27.31 -61.73
C ARG A 584 -8.51 -27.49 -60.59
N LEU A 585 -8.99 -27.66 -59.36
CA LEU A 585 -8.18 -27.81 -58.15
C LEU A 585 -8.19 -29.25 -57.61
N LEU A 586 -8.80 -30.20 -58.33
CA LEU A 586 -8.58 -31.61 -58.04
C LEU A 586 -7.09 -31.96 -58.21
N VAL A 587 -6.57 -32.77 -57.29
CA VAL A 587 -5.26 -33.44 -57.47
C VAL A 587 -5.43 -34.42 -58.62
N ASP A 588 -4.53 -34.42 -59.61
CA ASP A 588 -4.62 -35.35 -60.74
C ASP A 588 -4.49 -36.80 -60.24
N PRO A 589 -5.59 -37.58 -60.24
CA PRO A 589 -5.56 -38.95 -59.72
C PRO A 589 -5.10 -39.95 -60.78
N HIS A 590 -4.88 -39.49 -62.02
CA HIS A 590 -4.47 -40.28 -63.17
C HIS A 590 -2.98 -40.06 -63.51
N GLY A 591 -2.19 -39.64 -62.52
CA GLY A 591 -0.75 -39.44 -62.62
C GLY A 591 0.07 -40.74 -62.70
N ALA A 592 1.35 -40.66 -62.32
CA ALA A 592 2.34 -41.72 -62.56
C ALA A 592 2.15 -43.05 -61.79
N GLY A 593 1.16 -43.14 -60.88
CA GLY A 593 0.85 -44.36 -60.11
C GLY A 593 -0.60 -44.85 -60.27
N ALA A 594 -1.34 -44.33 -61.25
CA ALA A 594 -2.75 -44.65 -61.46
C ALA A 594 -2.96 -45.95 -62.27
N THR A 595 -4.05 -46.67 -62.01
CA THR A 595 -4.43 -47.89 -62.76
C THR A 595 -4.74 -47.59 -64.24
N PHE A 596 -5.20 -46.38 -64.54
CA PHE A 596 -5.28 -45.82 -65.88
C PHE A 596 -4.72 -44.40 -65.84
N ARG A 597 -3.71 -44.12 -66.67
CA ARG A 597 -3.11 -42.79 -66.78
C ARG A 597 -3.80 -42.02 -67.89
N LEU A 598 -4.17 -40.77 -67.66
CA LEU A 598 -4.73 -39.92 -68.72
C LEU A 598 -3.58 -39.34 -69.56
N ALA A 599 -3.21 -40.03 -70.64
CA ALA A 599 -2.23 -39.54 -71.62
C ALA A 599 -2.88 -39.27 -72.99
N GLY A 600 -2.07 -38.75 -73.93
CA GLY A 600 -2.50 -38.51 -75.31
C GLY A 600 -3.80 -37.73 -75.43
N LYS A 601 -4.82 -38.33 -76.07
CA LYS A 601 -6.16 -37.75 -76.23
C LYS A 601 -7.01 -37.81 -74.95
N HIS A 602 -6.77 -38.78 -74.06
CA HIS A 602 -7.49 -38.89 -72.78
C HIS A 602 -7.14 -37.76 -71.81
N ALA A 603 -5.93 -37.21 -71.89
CA ALA A 603 -5.47 -36.07 -71.08
C ALA A 603 -6.34 -34.79 -71.20
N ALA A 604 -7.17 -34.69 -72.25
CA ALA A 604 -8.09 -33.57 -72.46
C ALA A 604 -9.56 -33.88 -72.09
N LEU A 605 -9.87 -35.13 -71.69
CA LEU A 605 -11.24 -35.53 -71.35
C LEU A 605 -11.64 -35.02 -69.95
N GLN A 606 -12.88 -34.54 -69.84
CA GLN A 606 -13.49 -34.27 -68.55
C GLN A 606 -13.91 -35.57 -67.88
N CYS A 607 -13.75 -35.67 -66.56
CA CYS A 607 -14.08 -36.87 -65.78
C CYS A 607 -15.48 -37.45 -66.08
N ARG A 608 -16.48 -36.62 -66.42
CA ARG A 608 -17.85 -37.05 -66.78
C ARG A 608 -18.00 -37.79 -68.11
N GLN A 609 -16.93 -37.88 -68.91
CA GLN A 609 -16.93 -38.57 -70.20
C GLN A 609 -16.55 -40.05 -70.05
N CYS A 610 -15.83 -40.41 -68.98
CA CYS A 610 -15.53 -41.80 -68.62
C CYS A 610 -16.38 -42.23 -67.40
N HIS A 611 -16.43 -41.38 -66.37
CA HIS A 611 -17.25 -41.59 -65.17
C HIS A 611 -18.66 -41.04 -65.44
N VAL A 612 -19.46 -41.84 -66.17
CA VAL A 612 -20.86 -41.51 -66.49
C VAL A 612 -21.77 -41.87 -65.30
N PRO A 613 -22.60 -40.93 -64.80
CA PRO A 613 -23.63 -41.24 -63.81
C PRO A 613 -24.73 -42.14 -64.39
N ALA A 614 -25.24 -43.09 -63.60
CA ALA A 614 -26.22 -44.09 -64.05
C ALA A 614 -27.63 -43.54 -64.39
N ALA A 615 -27.86 -42.24 -64.22
CA ALA A 615 -29.07 -41.54 -64.63
C ALA A 615 -28.70 -40.19 -65.26
N GLU A 616 -29.40 -39.80 -66.32
CA GLU A 616 -29.13 -38.54 -67.02
C GLU A 616 -29.36 -37.33 -66.10
N GLY A 617 -28.45 -36.36 -66.15
CA GLY A 617 -28.48 -35.19 -65.26
C GLY A 617 -28.03 -35.42 -63.81
N ALA A 618 -27.76 -36.66 -63.39
CA ALA A 618 -27.24 -36.94 -62.06
C ALA A 618 -25.82 -36.34 -61.86
N PRO A 619 -25.42 -35.98 -60.63
CA PRO A 619 -24.13 -35.33 -60.39
C PRO A 619 -22.97 -36.28 -60.68
N LEU A 620 -21.90 -35.77 -61.30
CA LEU A 620 -20.66 -36.52 -61.60
C LEU A 620 -20.14 -37.33 -60.39
N ALA A 621 -20.25 -36.82 -59.17
CA ALA A 621 -19.82 -37.55 -57.98
C ALA A 621 -20.60 -38.85 -57.67
N SER A 622 -21.77 -39.08 -58.28
CA SER A 622 -22.49 -40.37 -58.20
C SER A 622 -22.17 -41.33 -59.36
N ALA A 623 -21.17 -41.02 -60.19
CA ALA A 623 -20.65 -41.94 -61.20
C ALA A 623 -19.72 -43.01 -60.60
N ARG A 624 -19.39 -44.02 -61.40
CA ARG A 624 -18.37 -45.01 -61.07
C ARG A 624 -16.98 -44.48 -61.42
N PHE A 625 -16.16 -44.25 -60.39
CA PHE A 625 -14.75 -43.89 -60.50
C PHE A 625 -13.82 -45.05 -60.13
N ALA A 626 -14.19 -45.87 -59.14
CA ALA A 626 -13.46 -47.08 -58.78
C ALA A 626 -13.92 -48.26 -59.63
N ASP A 627 -12.97 -49.11 -60.03
CA ASP A 627 -13.20 -50.33 -60.80
C ASP A 627 -13.98 -50.10 -62.12
N LEU A 628 -13.93 -48.89 -62.70
CA LEU A 628 -14.48 -48.63 -64.04
C LEU A 628 -13.84 -49.56 -65.09
N GLY A 629 -12.56 -49.87 -64.87
CA GLY A 629 -11.72 -50.66 -65.75
C GLY A 629 -10.56 -49.83 -66.30
N GLY A 630 -9.41 -50.48 -66.48
CA GLY A 630 -8.18 -49.86 -67.00
C GLY A 630 -7.77 -50.40 -68.38
N ARG A 631 -8.57 -51.29 -68.96
CA ARG A 631 -8.37 -51.82 -70.31
C ARG A 631 -9.25 -51.01 -71.26
N CYS A 632 -8.84 -50.91 -72.51
CA CYS A 632 -9.56 -50.03 -73.44
C CYS A 632 -10.98 -50.55 -73.76
N GLN A 633 -11.24 -51.86 -73.64
CA GLN A 633 -12.59 -52.42 -73.79
C GLN A 633 -13.56 -51.98 -72.67
N ASP A 634 -13.05 -51.48 -71.54
CA ASP A 634 -13.88 -51.08 -70.40
C ASP A 634 -14.57 -49.71 -70.62
N CYS A 635 -14.19 -48.97 -71.68
CA CYS A 635 -14.79 -47.68 -72.07
C CYS A 635 -15.01 -47.51 -73.58
N HIS A 636 -14.29 -48.26 -74.42
CA HIS A 636 -14.51 -48.32 -75.86
C HIS A 636 -15.08 -49.68 -76.22
N GLU A 637 -16.22 -49.72 -76.91
CA GLU A 637 -16.68 -50.93 -77.58
C GLU A 637 -15.56 -51.43 -78.52
N ASP A 638 -15.24 -52.72 -78.44
CA ASP A 638 -14.18 -53.31 -79.25
C ASP A 638 -14.61 -53.39 -80.73
N PRO A 639 -14.07 -52.56 -81.65
CA PRO A 639 -14.46 -52.60 -83.05
C PRO A 639 -14.03 -53.92 -83.70
N HIS A 640 -13.03 -54.60 -83.12
CA HIS A 640 -12.54 -55.91 -83.50
C HIS A 640 -13.45 -57.06 -82.99
N ARG A 641 -14.57 -56.74 -82.31
CA ARG A 641 -15.70 -57.63 -81.94
C ARG A 641 -15.27 -58.93 -81.24
N GLY A 642 -14.37 -58.82 -80.26
CA GLY A 642 -13.82 -59.96 -79.52
C GLY A 642 -12.92 -60.84 -80.37
N GLY A 643 -12.19 -60.23 -81.31
CA GLY A 643 -11.38 -60.96 -82.27
C GLY A 643 -9.96 -61.24 -81.81
N MET A 644 -9.22 -60.21 -81.40
CA MET A 644 -7.82 -60.36 -81.03
C MET A 644 -7.69 -61.11 -79.70
N SER A 645 -6.84 -62.14 -79.68
CA SER A 645 -6.55 -62.94 -78.47
C SER A 645 -5.91 -62.12 -77.33
N SER A 646 -5.36 -60.95 -77.64
CA SER A 646 -4.80 -59.99 -76.69
C SER A 646 -5.83 -58.92 -76.31
N SER A 647 -6.29 -58.91 -75.05
CA SER A 647 -7.05 -57.79 -74.49
C SER A 647 -6.21 -56.52 -74.26
N ALA A 648 -4.88 -56.57 -74.41
CA ALA A 648 -3.99 -55.43 -74.25
C ALA A 648 -3.97 -54.57 -75.53
N CYS A 649 -4.97 -53.70 -75.70
CA CYS A 649 -5.03 -52.77 -76.85
C CYS A 649 -3.79 -51.86 -76.96
N GLN A 650 -3.11 -51.58 -75.85
CA GLN A 650 -1.87 -50.81 -75.80
C GLN A 650 -0.69 -51.48 -76.54
N THR A 651 -0.78 -52.77 -76.85
CA THR A 651 0.16 -53.48 -77.76
C THR A 651 0.07 -52.96 -79.20
N CYS A 652 -1.09 -52.41 -79.58
CA CYS A 652 -1.43 -52.06 -80.96
C CYS A 652 -1.70 -50.55 -81.15
N HIS A 653 -2.36 -49.89 -80.19
CA HIS A 653 -2.79 -48.50 -80.27
C HIS A 653 -2.07 -47.63 -79.23
N ARG A 654 -1.84 -46.35 -79.55
CA ARG A 654 -1.36 -45.34 -78.60
C ARG A 654 -2.52 -44.44 -78.18
N GLU A 655 -2.53 -43.97 -76.94
CA GLU A 655 -3.50 -42.97 -76.48
C GLU A 655 -3.45 -41.65 -77.27
N THR A 656 -2.35 -41.38 -77.99
CA THR A 656 -2.23 -40.25 -78.93
C THR A 656 -2.89 -40.51 -80.28
N THR A 657 -2.89 -41.77 -80.75
CA THR A 657 -3.18 -42.15 -82.13
C THR A 657 -3.80 -43.55 -82.20
N TRP A 658 -5.10 -43.60 -82.50
CA TRP A 658 -5.91 -44.83 -82.45
C TRP A 658 -6.14 -45.51 -83.81
N LYS A 659 -5.94 -44.80 -84.91
CA LYS A 659 -6.11 -45.26 -86.30
C LYS A 659 -5.01 -44.67 -87.20
N GLY A 660 -4.73 -45.32 -88.32
CA GLY A 660 -3.76 -44.84 -89.32
C GLY A 660 -2.32 -45.28 -89.03
N LYS A 661 -1.36 -44.63 -89.69
CA LYS A 661 0.02 -45.10 -89.84
C LYS A 661 0.89 -45.09 -88.56
N ASP A 662 0.51 -44.36 -87.51
CA ASP A 662 1.35 -44.15 -86.31
C ASP A 662 0.99 -45.07 -85.12
N LEU A 663 0.45 -46.25 -85.41
CA LEU A 663 0.12 -47.30 -84.44
C LEU A 663 1.37 -47.93 -83.79
N LEU A 664 1.17 -48.71 -82.72
CA LEU A 664 2.19 -49.56 -82.08
C LEU A 664 2.26 -50.96 -82.73
N PHE A 665 1.22 -51.36 -83.46
CA PHE A 665 1.09 -52.68 -84.05
C PHE A 665 2.19 -52.95 -85.09
N ALA A 666 3.14 -53.81 -84.72
CA ALA A 666 4.06 -54.47 -85.65
C ALA A 666 3.62 -55.94 -85.76
N HIS A 667 2.99 -56.28 -86.88
CA HIS A 667 2.32 -57.57 -87.08
C HIS A 667 3.28 -58.76 -86.88
N ASP A 668 4.52 -58.66 -87.38
CA ASP A 668 5.63 -59.60 -87.19
C ASP A 668 5.98 -59.93 -85.72
N ARG A 669 5.46 -59.15 -84.75
CA ARG A 669 5.71 -59.29 -83.30
C ARG A 669 4.47 -59.57 -82.47
N HIS A 670 3.29 -59.13 -82.91
CA HIS A 670 2.09 -59.00 -82.05
C HIS A 670 0.95 -59.97 -82.41
N SER A 671 1.13 -60.80 -83.43
CA SER A 671 0.28 -61.96 -83.76
C SER A 671 1.15 -63.22 -83.88
N GLN A 672 0.53 -64.40 -83.73
CA GLN A 672 1.22 -65.69 -83.89
C GLN A 672 1.59 -65.94 -85.37
N PHE A 673 0.64 -65.67 -86.27
CA PHE A 673 0.92 -65.48 -87.70
C PHE A 673 1.83 -64.26 -87.87
N ARG A 674 3.15 -64.48 -88.00
CA ARG A 674 4.06 -63.40 -88.37
C ARG A 674 3.79 -63.03 -89.81
N ILE A 675 3.53 -61.75 -90.05
CA ILE A 675 3.63 -61.21 -91.40
C ILE A 675 5.06 -61.45 -91.90
N ASP A 676 5.15 -62.21 -92.98
CA ASP A 676 6.38 -62.38 -93.75
C ASP A 676 6.68 -61.09 -94.55
N PRO A 677 7.86 -60.98 -95.20
CA PRO A 677 8.20 -59.79 -95.99
C PRO A 677 7.26 -59.46 -97.16
N LEU A 678 6.40 -60.38 -97.62
CA LEU A 678 5.44 -60.17 -98.71
C LEU A 678 4.17 -59.49 -98.17
N HIS A 679 3.60 -60.03 -97.09
CA HIS A 679 2.40 -59.49 -96.46
C HIS A 679 2.64 -58.11 -95.82
N ARG A 680 3.89 -57.72 -95.57
CA ARG A 680 4.26 -56.46 -94.88
C ARG A 680 3.81 -55.17 -95.59
N GLY A 681 3.50 -55.23 -96.88
CA GLY A 681 2.93 -54.11 -97.64
C GLY A 681 1.40 -54.07 -97.70
N VAL A 682 0.71 -55.12 -97.20
CA VAL A 682 -0.74 -55.27 -97.30
C VAL A 682 -1.42 -54.45 -96.22
N SER A 683 -2.44 -53.65 -96.60
CA SER A 683 -3.30 -52.95 -95.64
C SER A 683 -4.10 -53.95 -94.80
N CYS A 684 -4.31 -53.67 -93.51
CA CYS A 684 -5.06 -54.53 -92.59
C CYS A 684 -6.39 -55.02 -93.20
N ASP A 685 -7.10 -54.13 -93.87
CA ASP A 685 -8.42 -54.33 -94.48
C ASP A 685 -8.39 -55.29 -95.70
N GLY A 686 -7.19 -55.64 -96.20
CA GLY A 686 -6.99 -56.63 -97.27
C GLY A 686 -6.93 -58.08 -96.76
N CYS A 687 -6.73 -58.28 -95.45
CA CYS A 687 -6.91 -59.57 -94.78
C CYS A 687 -8.19 -59.57 -93.89
N HIS A 688 -8.53 -58.43 -93.29
CA HIS A 688 -9.71 -58.23 -92.45
C HIS A 688 -10.83 -57.48 -93.22
N SER A 689 -11.30 -58.08 -94.32
CA SER A 689 -12.25 -57.46 -95.26
C SER A 689 -13.58 -57.09 -94.63
N SER A 690 -14.10 -55.90 -94.98
CA SER A 690 -15.35 -55.37 -94.43
C SER A 690 -16.61 -56.02 -95.04
N GLY A 691 -17.10 -57.06 -94.38
CA GLY A 691 -18.44 -57.64 -94.61
C GLY A 691 -19.00 -58.13 -93.29
N GLU A 692 -18.59 -59.33 -92.89
CA GLU A 692 -18.82 -59.88 -91.55
C GLU A 692 -17.51 -59.92 -90.73
N SER A 693 -16.38 -60.13 -91.41
CA SER A 693 -15.00 -60.21 -90.90
C SER A 693 -14.39 -58.90 -90.37
N ALA A 694 -15.21 -57.92 -89.98
CA ALA A 694 -14.76 -56.78 -89.17
C ALA A 694 -14.25 -57.23 -87.77
N THR A 695 -14.57 -58.47 -87.38
CA THR A 695 -13.83 -59.20 -86.35
C THR A 695 -12.40 -59.47 -86.81
N TYR A 696 -11.40 -58.82 -86.19
CA TYR A 696 -9.98 -59.20 -86.33
C TYR A 696 -9.71 -60.43 -85.48
N ARG A 697 -10.43 -61.52 -85.77
CA ARG A 697 -10.29 -62.81 -85.09
C ARG A 697 -8.93 -63.42 -85.39
N GLY A 698 -8.66 -64.52 -84.70
CA GLY A 698 -8.13 -65.67 -85.42
C GLY A 698 -9.11 -66.03 -86.54
N LEU A 699 -9.04 -65.27 -87.65
CA LEU A 699 -8.89 -65.91 -88.96
C LEU A 699 -7.90 -67.05 -88.69
N ASP A 700 -8.36 -68.31 -88.76
CA ASP A 700 -7.66 -69.49 -88.25
C ASP A 700 -6.17 -69.41 -88.56
N GLU A 701 -5.35 -69.69 -87.55
CA GLU A 701 -3.91 -69.57 -87.71
C GLU A 701 -3.35 -70.71 -88.58
N THR A 702 -4.17 -71.71 -88.91
CA THR A 702 -3.99 -72.61 -90.04
C THR A 702 -4.52 -71.99 -91.34
N CYS A 703 -3.87 -72.30 -92.48
CA CYS A 703 -4.27 -71.80 -93.81
C CYS A 703 -5.64 -72.30 -94.30
N GLU A 704 -6.40 -73.00 -93.45
CA GLU A 704 -7.80 -73.34 -93.62
C GLU A 704 -8.64 -72.13 -93.16
N GLY A 705 -9.23 -72.14 -91.95
CA GLY A 705 -10.21 -71.15 -91.47
C GLY A 705 -9.72 -69.69 -91.28
N CYS A 706 -8.56 -69.31 -91.82
CA CYS A 706 -8.20 -67.92 -92.11
C CYS A 706 -9.08 -67.43 -93.27
N HIS A 707 -9.28 -68.36 -94.18
CA HIS A 707 -10.30 -68.42 -95.19
C HIS A 707 -11.50 -69.14 -94.48
N SER A 708 -12.49 -68.42 -93.87
CA SER A 708 -12.61 -67.97 -92.42
C SER A 708 -13.45 -68.74 -91.29
N ASP A 709 -13.46 -68.29 -89.96
CA ASP A 709 -14.62 -67.96 -88.95
C ASP A 709 -14.56 -68.26 -87.35
N VAL A 710 -15.14 -67.45 -86.35
CA VAL A 710 -15.17 -67.66 -84.79
C VAL A 710 -16.24 -66.96 -83.78
N VAL A 711 -15.99 -66.52 -82.46
CA VAL A 711 -16.95 -66.41 -81.22
C VAL A 711 -17.37 -65.09 -80.34
N ALA A 712 -17.17 -64.88 -78.97
CA ALA A 712 -17.93 -63.87 -78.03
C ALA A 712 -17.38 -63.35 -76.58
N ALA A 713 -18.06 -62.46 -75.73
CA ALA A 713 -17.59 -61.76 -74.41
C ALA A 713 -18.62 -61.17 -73.28
N MET A 714 -18.24 -60.54 -72.08
CA MET A 714 -19.08 -60.12 -70.82
C MET A 714 -18.60 -58.96 -69.75
N ALA A 715 -19.30 -58.56 -68.59
CA ALA A 715 -18.87 -57.60 -67.43
C ALA A 715 -19.89 -57.05 -66.25
N GLY A 716 -19.55 -56.15 -65.22
CA GLY A 716 -20.41 -55.64 -64.00
C GLY A 716 -19.90 -54.59 -62.83
N GLY A 717 -20.67 -54.12 -61.75
CA GLY A 717 -20.30 -53.11 -60.60
C GLY A 717 -21.28 -52.66 -59.36
N ALA A 718 -20.91 -51.82 -58.28
CA ALA A 718 -21.71 -51.40 -57.00
C ALA A 718 -21.28 -50.16 -56.00
N ALA A 719 -22.04 -49.65 -54.92
CA ALA A 719 -21.73 -48.46 -53.93
C ALA A 719 -22.62 -48.09 -52.57
N ALA A 720 -22.21 -47.26 -51.51
CA ALA A 720 -22.96 -46.66 -50.25
C ALA A 720 -22.33 -45.53 -49.22
N GLY A 721 -23.02 -44.80 -48.22
CA GLY A 721 -22.41 -43.87 -47.08
C GLY A 721 -23.24 -42.86 -46.07
N SER A 722 -22.73 -42.31 -44.87
CA SER A 722 -23.47 -41.60 -43.66
C SER A 722 -22.85 -40.39 -42.73
N ASP A 723 -23.31 -40.01 -41.45
CA ASP A 723 -22.97 -38.77 -40.51
C ASP A 723 -23.07 -38.83 -38.86
N ARG A 724 -23.25 -37.74 -37.98
CA ARG A 724 -22.62 -37.44 -36.57
C ARG A 724 -23.36 -36.85 -35.22
N ALA A 725 -23.03 -37.26 -33.94
CA ALA A 725 -23.14 -36.69 -32.53
C ALA A 725 -22.43 -37.54 -31.40
N ARG A 726 -21.36 -38.22 -31.83
CA ARG A 726 -20.69 -39.40 -31.23
C ARG A 726 -21.54 -40.65 -31.31
N PRO A 727 -21.22 -41.61 -32.20
CA PRO A 727 -21.55 -42.99 -31.90
C PRO A 727 -21.19 -43.30 -30.47
N ASP A 728 -22.17 -43.88 -29.77
CA ASP A 728 -22.00 -44.65 -28.55
C ASP A 728 -20.60 -45.29 -28.58
N PRO A 729 -19.67 -44.92 -27.67
CA PRO A 729 -18.24 -44.88 -27.98
C PRO A 729 -17.60 -46.15 -28.56
N HIS A 730 -18.21 -47.29 -28.29
CA HIS A 730 -17.87 -48.63 -28.79
C HIS A 730 -17.96 -48.70 -30.32
N SER A 731 -18.87 -47.98 -30.98
CA SER A 731 -19.17 -48.14 -32.41
C SER A 731 -18.02 -47.77 -33.39
N GLY A 732 -17.00 -47.00 -33.00
CA GLY A 732 -15.76 -46.84 -33.79
C GLY A 732 -14.70 -47.92 -33.53
N ARG A 733 -14.87 -48.67 -32.45
CA ARG A 733 -14.06 -49.82 -32.01
C ARG A 733 -14.72 -51.17 -32.41
N VAL A 734 -15.79 -51.13 -33.20
CA VAL A 734 -16.64 -52.28 -33.54
C VAL A 734 -16.95 -52.22 -35.04
N ARG A 735 -16.75 -53.34 -35.75
CA ARG A 735 -17.06 -53.44 -37.20
C ARG A 735 -18.52 -53.81 -37.45
N CYS A 736 -18.92 -53.65 -38.72
CA CYS A 736 -20.05 -54.35 -39.34
C CYS A 736 -19.94 -55.90 -39.35
N VAL A 737 -19.06 -56.49 -38.52
CA VAL A 737 -18.95 -57.93 -38.27
C VAL A 737 -18.94 -58.30 -36.78
N GLN A 738 -19.29 -57.35 -35.91
CA GLN A 738 -19.36 -57.50 -34.44
C GLN A 738 -20.62 -56.85 -33.86
N CYS A 739 -21.04 -55.70 -34.42
CA CYS A 739 -22.39 -55.16 -34.26
C CYS A 739 -23.15 -55.10 -35.59
N HIS A 740 -22.70 -55.86 -36.59
CA HIS A 740 -23.42 -56.49 -37.73
C HIS A 740 -22.64 -57.79 -38.06
N GLU A 741 -22.84 -58.43 -39.21
CA GLU A 741 -22.11 -59.64 -39.65
C GLU A 741 -22.01 -59.60 -41.19
N PRO A 742 -20.92 -60.03 -41.85
CA PRO A 742 -20.53 -59.47 -43.16
C PRO A 742 -21.45 -59.86 -44.32
N SER A 743 -21.99 -61.07 -44.27
CA SER A 743 -23.00 -61.65 -45.16
C SER A 743 -24.42 -61.51 -44.56
N LYS A 744 -24.66 -60.43 -43.80
CA LYS A 744 -25.81 -60.22 -42.89
C LYS A 744 -26.05 -58.71 -42.67
N THR A 745 -27.07 -58.35 -41.87
CA THR A 745 -27.45 -56.95 -41.56
C THR A 745 -28.29 -56.81 -40.26
N GLY A 746 -28.07 -55.77 -39.45
CA GLY A 746 -28.99 -55.29 -38.38
C GLY A 746 -28.78 -55.81 -36.93
N GLN A 747 -28.90 -54.94 -35.91
CA GLN A 747 -28.59 -55.20 -34.47
C GLN A 747 -29.57 -54.54 -33.46
N ALA A 748 -29.51 -54.93 -32.17
CA ALA A 748 -30.42 -54.48 -31.09
C ALA A 748 -29.75 -53.76 -29.89
N GLN A 749 -30.54 -53.01 -29.11
CA GLN A 749 -30.02 -52.13 -28.04
C GLN A 749 -29.43 -52.84 -26.81
N ALA A 750 -29.90 -54.04 -26.46
CA ALA A 750 -29.36 -54.80 -25.33
C ALA A 750 -27.90 -55.26 -25.58
N ASP A 751 -27.52 -55.43 -26.85
CA ASP A 751 -26.16 -55.78 -27.24
C ASP A 751 -25.22 -54.58 -27.10
N PHE A 752 -25.71 -53.38 -27.40
CA PHE A 752 -25.00 -52.14 -27.10
C PHE A 752 -24.81 -51.94 -25.59
N ALA A 753 -25.85 -52.17 -24.76
CA ALA A 753 -25.73 -52.08 -23.30
C ALA A 753 -24.70 -53.06 -22.71
N ARG A 754 -24.68 -54.32 -23.18
CA ARG A 754 -23.66 -55.31 -22.79
C ARG A 754 -22.25 -54.89 -23.24
N ALA A 755 -22.12 -54.32 -24.44
CA ALA A 755 -20.86 -53.75 -24.90
C ALA A 755 -20.39 -52.59 -24.00
N CYS A 756 -21.28 -51.69 -23.57
CA CYS A 756 -20.98 -50.63 -22.61
C CYS A 756 -20.44 -51.17 -21.27
N ALA A 757 -21.14 -52.16 -20.68
CA ALA A 757 -20.82 -52.70 -19.37
C ALA A 757 -19.39 -53.30 -19.32
N SER A 758 -18.97 -53.97 -20.41
CA SER A 758 -17.65 -54.61 -20.54
C SER A 758 -16.45 -53.65 -20.36
N CYS A 759 -16.62 -52.36 -20.67
CA CYS A 759 -15.52 -51.40 -20.74
C CYS A 759 -15.45 -50.44 -19.54
N HIS A 760 -16.52 -50.31 -18.76
CA HIS A 760 -16.64 -49.32 -17.69
C HIS A 760 -17.27 -49.85 -16.38
N GLY A 761 -17.66 -51.13 -16.32
CA GLY A 761 -18.19 -51.79 -15.12
C GLY A 761 -19.63 -51.40 -14.75
N ALA A 762 -20.22 -52.14 -13.80
CA ALA A 762 -21.65 -52.08 -13.44
C ALA A 762 -22.16 -50.75 -12.85
N ARG A 763 -21.27 -49.76 -12.66
CA ARG A 763 -21.62 -48.37 -12.32
C ARG A 763 -22.01 -47.56 -13.57
N TYR A 764 -21.49 -47.92 -14.75
CA TYR A 764 -21.75 -47.22 -16.02
C TYR A 764 -23.03 -47.68 -16.75
N GLU A 765 -23.47 -48.91 -16.52
CA GLU A 765 -24.65 -49.49 -17.20
C GLU A 765 -25.96 -48.78 -16.84
N ARG A 766 -26.13 -48.37 -15.58
CA ARG A 766 -27.24 -47.49 -15.15
C ARG A 766 -27.07 -46.06 -15.70
N LEU A 767 -25.84 -45.55 -15.64
CA LEU A 767 -25.43 -44.24 -16.16
C LEU A 767 -25.74 -44.06 -17.67
N PHE A 768 -25.80 -45.14 -18.45
CA PHE A 768 -26.27 -45.11 -19.84
C PHE A 768 -27.75 -44.71 -19.93
N PHE A 769 -28.63 -45.36 -19.16
CA PHE A 769 -30.06 -45.04 -19.15
C PHE A 769 -30.35 -43.65 -18.57
N ASP A 770 -29.57 -43.20 -17.58
CA ASP A 770 -29.63 -41.83 -17.07
C ASP A 770 -29.35 -40.78 -18.18
N TRP A 771 -28.39 -41.05 -19.07
CA TRP A 771 -28.12 -40.18 -20.23
C TRP A 771 -29.26 -40.20 -21.25
N CYS A 772 -29.93 -41.33 -21.46
CA CYS A 772 -31.08 -41.44 -22.35
C CYS A 772 -32.20 -40.45 -21.95
N VAL A 773 -32.47 -40.32 -20.66
CA VAL A 773 -33.50 -39.41 -20.13
C VAL A 773 -33.04 -37.95 -20.20
N SER A 774 -31.79 -37.66 -19.82
CA SER A 774 -31.25 -36.28 -19.83
C SER A 774 -31.14 -35.65 -21.23
N LEU A 775 -31.18 -36.46 -22.30
CA LEU A 775 -31.37 -35.97 -23.68
C LEU A 775 -32.75 -35.34 -23.91
N ALA A 776 -33.81 -35.93 -23.34
CA ALA A 776 -35.19 -35.65 -23.72
C ALA A 776 -35.73 -34.35 -23.11
N GLU A 777 -35.38 -34.03 -21.86
CA GLU A 777 -35.87 -32.82 -21.16
C GLU A 777 -35.49 -31.53 -21.90
N ARG A 778 -34.25 -31.46 -22.40
CA ARG A 778 -33.68 -30.26 -23.05
C ARG A 778 -34.47 -29.89 -24.30
N ARG A 779 -34.90 -30.90 -25.06
CA ARG A 779 -35.70 -30.78 -26.27
C ARG A 779 -36.97 -29.94 -26.07
N ALA A 780 -37.59 -30.03 -24.89
CA ALA A 780 -38.73 -29.20 -24.52
C ALA A 780 -38.31 -27.77 -24.18
N GLN A 781 -37.32 -27.59 -23.31
CA GLN A 781 -36.81 -26.29 -22.83
C GLN A 781 -36.41 -25.33 -23.98
N ALA A 782 -35.90 -25.91 -25.07
CA ALA A 782 -35.59 -25.24 -26.33
C ALA A 782 -36.80 -24.63 -27.03
N THR A 783 -37.80 -25.49 -27.25
CA THR A 783 -38.91 -25.26 -28.16
C THR A 783 -39.83 -24.16 -27.62
N ALA A 784 -39.84 -23.97 -26.30
CA ALA A 784 -40.48 -22.84 -25.64
C ALA A 784 -39.84 -21.48 -25.97
N LYS A 785 -38.50 -21.35 -25.98
CA LYS A 785 -37.85 -20.06 -26.26
C LYS A 785 -37.99 -19.63 -27.73
N LEU A 786 -38.02 -20.59 -28.64
CA LEU A 786 -38.31 -20.38 -30.06
C LEU A 786 -39.65 -19.64 -30.31
N ALA A 787 -40.62 -19.76 -29.39
CA ALA A 787 -41.93 -19.11 -29.52
C ALA A 787 -41.92 -17.59 -29.27
N GLN A 788 -40.85 -17.02 -28.69
CA GLN A 788 -40.76 -15.59 -28.34
C GLN A 788 -40.47 -14.65 -29.53
N TRP A 789 -40.45 -15.17 -30.76
CA TRP A 789 -40.04 -14.45 -31.98
C TRP A 789 -41.21 -14.29 -32.98
N PRO A 790 -41.34 -13.15 -33.69
CA PRO A 790 -42.32 -12.98 -34.76
C PRO A 790 -42.21 -14.06 -35.84
N ALA A 791 -43.34 -14.46 -36.45
CA ALA A 791 -43.40 -15.58 -37.40
C ALA A 791 -42.47 -15.39 -38.60
N ASP A 792 -42.47 -14.19 -39.18
CA ASP A 792 -41.71 -13.84 -40.39
C ASP A 792 -40.29 -13.35 -40.12
N SER A 793 -39.87 -13.34 -38.84
CA SER A 793 -38.51 -12.97 -38.46
C SER A 793 -37.48 -13.97 -39.04
N PRO A 794 -36.44 -13.51 -39.78
CA PRO A 794 -35.39 -14.38 -40.29
C PRO A 794 -34.72 -15.23 -39.19
N ALA A 795 -34.53 -14.67 -37.99
CA ALA A 795 -33.93 -15.34 -36.85
C ALA A 795 -34.75 -16.54 -36.33
N ARG A 796 -36.08 -16.52 -36.47
CA ARG A 796 -36.95 -17.64 -36.04
C ARG A 796 -36.72 -18.90 -36.88
N LYS A 797 -36.48 -18.75 -38.19
CA LYS A 797 -36.21 -19.87 -39.12
C LYS A 797 -34.87 -20.55 -38.82
N GLU A 798 -33.84 -19.78 -38.47
CA GLU A 798 -32.53 -20.31 -38.07
C GLU A 798 -32.63 -21.17 -36.79
N LEU A 799 -33.27 -20.64 -35.75
CA LEU A 799 -33.48 -21.32 -34.46
C LEU A 799 -34.28 -22.63 -34.61
N GLN A 800 -35.17 -22.74 -35.62
CA GLN A 800 -35.95 -23.95 -35.88
C GLN A 800 -35.15 -25.06 -36.60
N GLN A 801 -34.23 -24.72 -37.52
CA GLN A 801 -33.41 -25.72 -38.22
C GLN A 801 -32.52 -26.51 -37.23
N LYS A 802 -32.08 -25.82 -36.17
CA LYS A 802 -31.31 -26.40 -35.07
C LYS A 802 -32.03 -27.60 -34.44
N LEU A 803 -33.31 -27.44 -34.08
CA LEU A 803 -34.13 -28.50 -33.48
C LEU A 803 -34.23 -29.81 -34.30
N ARG A 804 -34.11 -29.75 -35.64
CA ARG A 804 -34.12 -30.96 -36.51
C ARG A 804 -32.79 -31.70 -36.54
N GLN A 805 -31.67 -30.98 -36.65
CA GLN A 805 -30.34 -31.60 -36.63
C GLN A 805 -30.07 -32.30 -35.29
N ALA A 806 -30.73 -31.89 -34.21
CA ALA A 806 -30.69 -32.53 -32.89
C ALA A 806 -31.23 -33.97 -32.85
N ALA A 807 -32.09 -34.36 -33.78
CA ALA A 807 -32.81 -35.63 -33.72
C ALA A 807 -32.20 -36.75 -34.58
N ARG A 808 -31.43 -36.41 -35.63
CA ARG A 808 -30.90 -37.36 -36.64
C ARG A 808 -29.69 -38.18 -36.14
N LEU A 809 -29.69 -38.46 -34.84
CA LEU A 809 -28.51 -38.57 -34.00
C LEU A 809 -28.66 -39.76 -33.02
N HIS A 810 -29.39 -39.51 -31.95
CA HIS A 810 -29.82 -40.44 -30.92
C HIS A 810 -28.74 -41.15 -30.09
N PHE A 811 -28.12 -42.23 -30.59
CA PHE A 811 -27.17 -43.09 -29.85
C PHE A 811 -25.98 -43.52 -30.70
N HIS A 812 -26.24 -43.90 -31.95
CA HIS A 812 -25.25 -43.81 -33.02
C HIS A 812 -24.64 -42.42 -33.15
N ASN A 813 -25.22 -41.43 -32.46
CA ASN A 813 -24.84 -40.05 -32.41
C ASN A 813 -25.47 -39.45 -31.10
N LEU A 814 -24.83 -39.66 -29.93
CA LEU A 814 -25.32 -39.51 -28.54
C LEU A 814 -25.14 -38.11 -27.88
N ARG A 815 -24.10 -37.89 -27.03
CA ARG A 815 -23.93 -36.73 -26.08
C ARG A 815 -24.29 -35.37 -26.69
N ALA A 816 -24.06 -35.24 -27.98
CA ALA A 816 -24.28 -34.01 -28.67
C ALA A 816 -25.78 -33.68 -28.82
N ALA A 817 -26.65 -34.66 -29.13
CA ALA A 817 -28.07 -34.46 -29.43
C ALA A 817 -28.86 -33.65 -28.38
N VAL A 818 -28.50 -33.83 -27.11
CA VAL A 818 -28.87 -33.03 -25.91
C VAL A 818 -28.96 -31.52 -26.16
N GLY A 819 -28.18 -31.00 -27.10
CA GLY A 819 -27.76 -29.61 -27.05
C GLY A 819 -28.40 -28.59 -27.99
N LEU A 820 -29.00 -28.91 -29.16
CA LEU A 820 -29.53 -27.93 -30.19
C LEU A 820 -30.87 -27.36 -29.72
N TYR A 821 -30.86 -27.12 -28.42
CA TYR A 821 -31.90 -27.10 -27.44
C TYR A 821 -31.51 -26.04 -26.40
N ASP A 822 -30.31 -26.14 -25.81
CA ASP A 822 -29.63 -25.09 -25.03
C ASP A 822 -29.37 -23.81 -25.88
N GLU A 823 -28.91 -23.91 -27.15
CA GLU A 823 -28.63 -22.70 -27.98
C GLU A 823 -29.91 -21.91 -28.29
N VAL A 824 -31.01 -22.62 -28.48
CA VAL A 824 -32.30 -22.02 -28.81
C VAL A 824 -32.83 -21.18 -27.64
N GLN A 825 -32.35 -21.40 -26.41
CA GLN A 825 -32.65 -20.56 -25.25
C GLN A 825 -31.87 -19.23 -25.17
N ALA A 826 -30.83 -19.00 -25.97
CA ALA A 826 -29.81 -17.99 -25.67
C ALA A 826 -29.93 -16.63 -26.42
N ALA A 827 -30.89 -16.46 -27.35
CA ALA A 827 -30.99 -15.26 -28.18
C ALA A 827 -31.67 -14.04 -27.48
N GLY A 828 -31.34 -12.82 -27.92
CA GLY A 828 -31.80 -11.53 -27.35
C GLY A 828 -32.93 -10.84 -28.14
N GLY A 829 -33.62 -9.89 -27.51
CA GLY A 829 -34.88 -9.28 -28.01
C GLY A 829 -34.78 -7.88 -28.66
N PRO A 830 -35.89 -7.37 -29.22
CA PRO A 830 -35.94 -6.13 -30.02
C PRO A 830 -36.08 -4.84 -29.20
N ALA A 831 -35.79 -3.70 -29.84
CA ALA A 831 -35.96 -2.34 -29.29
C ALA A 831 -37.37 -1.76 -29.55
N PRO A 832 -37.86 -0.81 -28.72
CA PRO A 832 -39.24 -0.33 -28.78
C PRO A 832 -39.46 0.85 -29.74
N ARG A 833 -40.25 0.59 -30.79
CA ARG A 833 -40.84 1.54 -31.77
C ARG A 833 -39.84 2.40 -32.56
#